data_AF-A0A536GDD1-F1
#
_entry.id   AF-A0A536GDD1-F1
#
_cell.length_a   1.000
_cell.length_b   1.000
_cell.length_c   1.000
_cell.angle_alpha   90.00
_cell.angle_beta   90.00
_cell.angle_gamma   90.00
#
_symmetry.space_group_name_H-M   'P 1'
#
loop_
_entity.id
_entity.type
_entity.pdbx_description
1 polymer ?
#
loop_
_entity_poly.entity_id
_entity_poly.type
_entity_poly.pdbx_seq_one_letter_code
_entity_poly.pdbx_strand_id
1 'polypeptide(L)'
;MSRRYRPFDPFERGGPFDPSREFRMPQVPRRFWGGVALFALAVLVFIAASPIVGFVTEVEWYDSLGLRDVYTTRVGLQWSLGLGSFVIALAYLAVNVLIALRVRSGGALRAVGIRRSVLRSTAGWISLGAAAVIALILSGGVASQWQSLALFLHSSPTGTTDPVLGQDISFYLLTLPFLHAVANWSVGLDFMAILLIAALYSWRGDSFDFRPTPRALAHVSVLIAAFAVTLAASAWLGRYDLLFAHNSNVVWGAAYTDINARLPLYTFQAGVGIVLAGGLLANAWFQRLWVPAAAAGAWILIAIVGQVYPTVVQSVSVTPNAQSYELPYIQREIAGTRAAFGLSDVAVNNFNGDQPLTAQDVQNDQATVNNVRLWDYAPLKDTYQQQQTIRTYYTFNDIDIDRYTVNGQYQQLEISAREVDTNRLSASAQNWVNLHLQYTHGYGAAASPVNAVVGEGLPDYVVGDVPPAGPLKITQPAIYYGEVPRENDYAVAPSQVREFDFPQGSQDQYTNYTGTHGVPMNSLNRALWSLKLGDFNLLVSQQVTDKSLMLFRRNIKDRASELAPFLTFDSDPYLVVVDGRLYWILDAYTTASTYPYAQTVSVSSDTDINYIRNSVKVVIDTYQGTTDFYVIDPKDPLIRAYEATFPSLFKSIDKMPQGLRSHLRIPEGLFRVQVGIYATYHVTADAAGARVLFAREDVWAIPTAQTSPNSAATALQPYYVLFRLPGQQNPEFLLIMPFTPLGKNNMVSWLAARNDGSQYGQYVSYVLPKDKVIFGPQQVANRINQNTTISADFTLFSQAGSEVQQGNLLVVPIGNSFLYFEPVYLRAKESSALPELKRVILADQTDVAYATTLDGAIKQLVGTATAPPLPNQPPTVITPAVVAQITDLVTQANLHYKAAYDALKRGDLTTFSTEMGQVGVILQQLQALTGTSSISPSPSPKASPSP
;
A
#
# COMPACT_ATOMS: atom_id res chain seq x y z
N MET A 1 -57.30 55.64 69.49
CA MET A 1 -58.71 55.25 69.69
C MET A 1 -58.93 53.88 69.08
N SER A 2 -59.86 53.13 69.67
CA SER A 2 -60.04 51.69 69.67
C SER A 2 -60.46 51.00 68.36
N ARG A 3 -60.27 49.67 68.38
CA ARG A 3 -61.06 48.55 67.78
C ARG A 3 -60.24 47.74 66.76
N ARG A 4 -60.23 46.41 66.74
CA ARG A 4 -60.98 45.33 67.42
C ARG A 4 -60.20 44.02 67.21
N TYR A 5 -60.41 43.03 68.07
CA TYR A 5 -59.79 41.69 68.00
C TYR A 5 -60.77 40.64 67.42
N ARG A 6 -60.17 39.57 66.85
CA ARG A 6 -60.67 38.19 66.51
C ARG A 6 -61.19 37.90 65.08
N PRO A 7 -61.04 36.65 64.58
CA PRO A 7 -60.74 35.39 65.31
C PRO A 7 -59.63 34.47 64.75
N PHE A 8 -59.23 33.58 65.65
CA PHE A 8 -58.50 32.32 65.50
C PHE A 8 -59.25 31.37 64.55
N ASP A 9 -58.54 30.78 63.57
CA ASP A 9 -59.07 29.74 62.66
C ASP A 9 -58.40 28.39 63.02
N PRO A 10 -59.15 27.32 63.38
CA PRO A 10 -58.60 26.07 63.93
C PRO A 10 -58.23 25.01 62.88
N PHE A 11 -58.00 25.38 61.61
CA PHE A 11 -57.69 24.42 60.54
C PHE A 11 -56.20 24.32 60.16
N GLU A 12 -55.27 24.70 61.04
CA GLU A 12 -53.88 24.21 61.00
C GLU A 12 -53.83 22.72 61.42
N ARG A 13 -54.12 21.82 60.47
CA ARG A 13 -53.54 20.47 60.44
C ARG A 13 -53.29 20.05 58.99
N GLY A 14 -52.02 19.83 58.67
CA GLY A 14 -51.54 19.50 57.33
C GLY A 14 -52.10 18.19 56.75
N GLY A 15 -52.28 18.23 55.43
CA GLY A 15 -52.41 17.08 54.55
C GLY A 15 -51.29 17.11 53.48
N PRO A 16 -50.85 15.96 52.94
CA PRO A 16 -49.51 15.78 52.39
C PRO A 16 -49.36 16.12 50.90
N PHE A 17 -50.01 17.18 50.41
CA PHE A 17 -49.89 17.63 49.01
C PHE A 17 -50.15 19.14 48.88
N ASP A 18 -49.08 19.95 48.98
CA ASP A 18 -49.05 21.35 48.55
C ASP A 18 -47.85 21.53 47.58
N PRO A 19 -48.02 22.25 46.46
CA PRO A 19 -47.16 22.17 45.29
C PRO A 19 -45.94 23.09 45.41
N SER A 20 -44.88 22.69 44.71
CA SER A 20 -43.77 23.56 44.28
C SER A 20 -43.14 24.45 45.36
N ARG A 21 -42.19 23.88 46.12
CA ARG A 21 -40.99 24.67 46.46
C ARG A 21 -40.36 25.08 45.13
N GLU A 22 -40.61 26.32 44.72
CA GLU A 22 -39.88 26.95 43.61
C GLU A 22 -38.37 26.78 43.89
N PHE A 23 -37.71 25.92 43.11
CA PHE A 23 -36.27 25.95 43.00
C PHE A 23 -35.88 27.31 42.43
N ARG A 24 -35.65 28.30 43.30
CA ARG A 24 -35.00 29.55 42.91
C ARG A 24 -33.56 29.21 42.55
N MET A 25 -33.32 28.98 41.26
CA MET A 25 -31.96 28.93 40.74
C MET A 25 -31.23 30.22 41.17
N PRO A 26 -30.05 30.12 41.81
CA PRO A 26 -29.31 31.31 42.21
C PRO A 26 -29.05 32.18 40.97
N GLN A 27 -29.39 33.46 41.06
CA GLN A 27 -29.14 34.40 39.96
C GLN A 27 -27.63 34.59 39.83
N VAL A 28 -27.07 33.95 38.80
CA VAL A 28 -25.65 34.01 38.51
C VAL A 28 -25.27 35.47 38.18
N PRO A 29 -24.31 36.08 38.90
CA PRO A 29 -24.03 37.52 38.77
C PRO A 29 -23.55 37.89 37.36
N ARG A 30 -23.91 39.09 36.88
CA ARG A 30 -23.50 39.59 35.54
C ARG A 30 -21.98 39.51 35.26
N ARG A 31 -21.15 39.57 36.31
CA ARG A 31 -19.69 39.41 36.22
C ARG A 31 -19.25 37.99 35.83
N PHE A 32 -20.00 36.97 36.25
CA PHE A 32 -19.77 35.59 35.81
C PHE A 32 -20.07 35.44 34.31
N TRP A 33 -21.19 35.98 33.83
CA TRP A 33 -21.50 36.00 32.40
C TRP A 33 -20.49 36.81 31.57
N GLY A 34 -19.95 37.90 32.13
CA GLY A 34 -18.82 38.63 31.53
C GLY A 34 -17.55 37.80 31.45
N GLY A 35 -17.20 37.06 32.50
CA GLY A 35 -16.07 36.13 32.52
C GLY A 35 -16.25 34.95 31.55
N VAL A 36 -17.46 34.37 31.49
CA VAL A 36 -17.84 33.32 30.53
C VAL A 36 -17.77 33.83 29.10
N ALA A 37 -18.23 35.05 28.82
CA ALA A 37 -18.13 35.65 27.48
C ALA A 37 -16.68 35.90 27.06
N LEU A 38 -15.83 36.34 27.98
CA LEU A 38 -14.41 36.60 27.71
C LEU A 38 -13.63 35.29 27.53
N PHE A 39 -13.93 34.27 28.34
CA PHE A 39 -13.41 32.92 28.16
C PHE A 39 -13.89 32.31 26.83
N ALA A 40 -15.18 32.43 26.50
CA ALA A 40 -15.73 31.97 25.22
C ALA A 40 -15.10 32.71 24.03
N LEU A 41 -14.85 34.02 24.16
CA LEU A 41 -14.14 34.80 23.14
C LEU A 41 -12.68 34.33 23.01
N ALA A 42 -11.98 34.07 24.11
CA ALA A 42 -10.61 33.56 24.08
C ALA A 42 -10.53 32.17 23.45
N VAL A 43 -11.47 31.28 23.80
CA VAL A 43 -11.61 29.95 23.17
C VAL A 43 -11.94 30.09 21.69
N LEU A 44 -12.81 31.02 21.30
CA LEU A 44 -13.18 31.26 19.90
C LEU A 44 -12.00 31.82 19.10
N VAL A 45 -11.23 32.75 19.67
CA VAL A 45 -10.00 33.27 19.07
C VAL A 45 -8.96 32.17 18.93
N PHE A 46 -8.80 31.31 19.94
CA PHE A 46 -7.87 30.17 19.89
C PHE A 46 -8.27 29.15 18.81
N ILE A 47 -9.56 28.81 18.74
CA ILE A 47 -10.13 27.94 17.70
C ILE A 47 -9.97 28.56 16.31
N ALA A 48 -10.16 29.88 16.17
CA ALA A 48 -10.01 30.58 14.89
C ALA A 48 -8.54 30.79 14.49
N ALA A 49 -7.63 30.90 15.44
CA ALA A 49 -6.21 31.11 15.18
C ALA A 49 -5.54 29.86 14.58
N SER A 50 -5.92 28.65 15.03
CA SER A 50 -5.30 27.40 14.57
C SER A 50 -5.41 27.19 13.04
N PRO A 51 -6.59 27.33 12.39
CA PRO A 51 -6.70 27.25 10.93
C PRO A 51 -5.88 28.31 10.18
N ILE A 52 -5.75 29.52 10.74
CA ILE A 52 -4.97 30.61 10.14
C ILE A 52 -3.48 30.29 10.21
N VAL A 53 -2.98 29.89 11.40
CA VAL A 53 -1.59 29.45 11.59
C VAL A 53 -1.29 28.27 10.67
N GLY A 54 -2.20 27.30 10.60
CA GLY A 54 -2.13 26.17 9.67
C GLY A 54 -2.00 26.64 8.22
N PHE A 55 -2.91 27.50 7.75
CA PHE A 55 -2.87 28.01 6.38
C PHE A 55 -1.55 28.74 6.04
N VAL A 56 -1.09 29.64 6.92
CA VAL A 56 0.13 30.42 6.67
C VAL A 56 1.37 29.53 6.66
N THR A 57 1.53 28.64 7.64
CA THR A 57 2.68 27.73 7.71
C THR A 57 2.73 26.75 6.53
N GLU A 58 1.58 26.26 6.06
CA GLU A 58 1.53 25.46 4.84
C GLU A 58 1.92 26.29 3.61
N VAL A 59 1.41 27.51 3.44
CA VAL A 59 1.82 28.39 2.34
C VAL A 59 3.32 28.62 2.34
N GLU A 60 3.94 28.88 3.50
CA GLU A 60 5.40 29.04 3.63
C GLU A 60 6.16 27.79 3.21
N TRP A 61 5.69 26.60 3.62
CA TRP A 61 6.32 25.34 3.25
C TRP A 61 6.25 25.09 1.75
N TYR A 62 5.09 25.26 1.12
CA TYR A 62 4.96 25.14 -0.33
C TYR A 62 5.79 26.19 -1.09
N ASP A 63 5.84 27.43 -0.60
CA ASP A 63 6.64 28.51 -1.20
C ASP A 63 8.14 28.20 -1.14
N SER A 64 8.63 27.57 -0.07
CA SER A 64 10.02 27.11 0.04
C SER A 64 10.45 26.08 -1.01
N LEU A 65 9.47 25.43 -1.64
CA LEU A 65 9.65 24.48 -2.75
C LEU A 65 9.30 25.11 -4.12
N GLY A 66 8.86 26.37 -4.16
CA GLY A 66 8.36 27.02 -5.37
C GLY A 66 6.98 26.53 -5.82
N LEU A 67 6.23 25.87 -4.94
CA LEU A 67 4.95 25.20 -5.21
C LEU A 67 3.75 25.90 -4.54
N ARG A 68 3.90 27.18 -4.14
CA ARG A 68 2.84 27.97 -3.48
C ARG A 68 1.49 27.87 -4.21
N ASP A 69 1.51 27.94 -5.53
CA ASP A 69 0.30 27.90 -6.37
C ASP A 69 -0.45 26.57 -6.27
N VAL A 70 0.24 25.46 -6.00
CA VAL A 70 -0.40 24.14 -5.82
C VAL A 70 -1.30 24.17 -4.60
N TYR A 71 -0.80 24.67 -3.47
CA TYR A 71 -1.56 24.76 -2.24
C TYR A 71 -2.73 25.74 -2.37
N THR A 72 -2.49 26.95 -2.89
CA THR A 72 -3.54 27.96 -3.03
C THR A 72 -4.62 27.54 -4.01
N THR A 73 -4.27 26.83 -5.09
CA THR A 73 -5.25 26.26 -6.03
C THR A 73 -6.08 25.16 -5.38
N ARG A 74 -5.44 24.20 -4.69
CA ARG A 74 -6.12 23.12 -3.96
C ARG A 74 -7.10 23.68 -2.94
N VAL A 75 -6.61 24.58 -2.08
CA VAL A 75 -7.43 25.23 -1.04
C VAL A 75 -8.51 26.09 -1.68
N GLY A 76 -8.23 26.82 -2.76
CA GLY A 76 -9.20 27.59 -3.52
C GLY A 76 -10.36 26.74 -4.04
N LEU A 77 -10.07 25.55 -4.61
CA LEU A 77 -11.10 24.60 -5.04
C LEU A 77 -11.95 24.10 -3.86
N GLN A 78 -11.31 23.69 -2.76
CA GLN A 78 -12.00 23.25 -1.54
C GLN A 78 -12.93 24.33 -0.97
N TRP A 79 -12.45 25.58 -0.88
CA TRP A 79 -13.25 26.71 -0.42
C TRP A 79 -14.37 27.06 -1.40
N SER A 80 -14.12 27.00 -2.71
CA SER A 80 -15.15 27.27 -3.72
C SER A 80 -16.32 26.29 -3.61
N LEU A 81 -16.02 25.00 -3.38
CA LEU A 81 -17.03 23.97 -3.15
C LEU A 81 -17.74 24.14 -1.81
N GLY A 82 -16.99 24.29 -0.73
CA GLY A 82 -17.56 24.42 0.62
C GLY A 82 -18.43 25.68 0.75
N LEU A 83 -17.93 26.83 0.32
CA LEU A 83 -18.68 28.09 0.38
C LEU A 83 -19.82 28.12 -0.65
N GLY A 84 -19.57 27.64 -1.86
CA GLY A 84 -20.58 27.58 -2.92
C GLY A 84 -21.78 26.72 -2.52
N SER A 85 -21.52 25.49 -2.05
CA SER A 85 -22.56 24.60 -1.54
C SER A 85 -23.28 25.20 -0.32
N PHE A 86 -22.56 25.83 0.62
CA PHE A 86 -23.17 26.49 1.78
C PHE A 86 -24.12 27.61 1.37
N VAL A 87 -23.70 28.51 0.47
CA VAL A 87 -24.51 29.63 0.01
C VAL A 87 -25.75 29.12 -0.73
N ILE A 88 -25.61 28.12 -1.60
CA ILE A 88 -26.73 27.53 -2.34
C ILE A 88 -27.71 26.86 -1.37
N ALA A 89 -27.23 26.00 -0.46
CA ALA A 89 -28.07 25.32 0.53
C ALA A 89 -28.77 26.31 1.47
N LEU A 90 -28.04 27.30 1.99
CA LEU A 90 -28.61 28.31 2.88
C LEU A 90 -29.65 29.14 2.15
N ALA A 91 -29.39 29.60 0.92
CA ALA A 91 -30.36 30.35 0.14
C ALA A 91 -31.62 29.52 -0.14
N TYR A 92 -31.45 28.26 -0.58
CA TYR A 92 -32.56 27.34 -0.82
C TYR A 92 -33.40 27.10 0.44
N LEU A 93 -32.77 26.74 1.56
CA LEU A 93 -33.47 26.49 2.83
C LEU A 93 -34.10 27.76 3.39
N ALA A 94 -33.40 28.89 3.38
CA ALA A 94 -33.91 30.16 3.89
C ALA A 94 -35.12 30.64 3.09
N VAL A 95 -35.11 30.54 1.75
CA VAL A 95 -36.26 30.87 0.91
C VAL A 95 -37.47 30.01 1.29
N ASN A 96 -37.28 28.70 1.43
CA ASN A 96 -38.37 27.80 1.81
C ASN A 96 -38.88 28.04 3.24
N VAL A 97 -37.99 28.32 4.20
CA VAL A 97 -38.37 28.73 5.57
C VAL A 97 -39.17 30.03 5.55
N LEU A 98 -38.73 31.04 4.78
CA LEU A 98 -39.44 32.31 4.64
C LEU A 98 -40.83 32.13 4.03
N ILE A 99 -40.97 31.26 3.03
CA ILE A 99 -42.28 30.90 2.44
C ILE A 99 -43.15 30.23 3.51
N ALA A 100 -42.62 29.24 4.24
CA ALA A 100 -43.38 28.51 5.25
C ALA A 100 -43.84 29.42 6.42
N LEU A 101 -42.99 30.34 6.88
CA LEU A 101 -43.34 31.35 7.90
C LEU A 101 -44.38 32.37 7.39
N ARG A 102 -44.42 32.66 6.08
CA ARG A 102 -45.44 33.53 5.45
C ARG A 102 -46.78 32.81 5.23
N VAL A 103 -46.74 31.51 4.94
CA VAL A 103 -47.92 30.64 4.77
C VAL A 103 -48.55 30.37 6.15
N ARG A 104 -49.24 31.37 6.70
CA ARG A 104 -49.86 31.35 8.04
C ARG A 104 -50.91 30.23 8.21
N SER A 105 -50.81 29.46 9.29
CA SER A 105 -51.80 28.49 9.80
C SER A 105 -52.37 28.90 11.17
N GLY A 106 -53.34 29.83 11.19
CA GLY A 106 -54.08 30.14 12.42
C GLY A 106 -55.23 31.14 12.22
N GLY A 107 -56.47 30.67 12.19
CA GLY A 107 -57.67 31.52 12.11
C GLY A 107 -58.04 32.20 13.43
N ALA A 108 -57.79 31.55 14.58
CA ALA A 108 -58.29 31.97 15.89
C ALA A 108 -57.72 33.32 16.40
N LEU A 109 -56.42 33.56 16.27
CA LEU A 109 -55.79 34.82 16.72
C LEU A 109 -56.02 36.00 15.75
N ARG A 110 -56.45 35.71 14.53
CA ARG A 110 -56.82 36.71 13.51
C ARG A 110 -58.22 37.27 13.73
N ALA A 111 -59.13 36.45 14.24
CA ALA A 111 -60.47 36.89 14.66
C ALA A 111 -60.41 37.99 15.74
N VAL A 112 -59.27 38.11 16.45
CA VAL A 112 -59.02 39.10 17.52
C VAL A 112 -57.96 40.15 17.12
N GLY A 113 -57.63 40.30 15.83
CA GLY A 113 -56.83 41.43 15.33
C GLY A 113 -55.31 41.43 15.63
N ILE A 114 -54.76 40.40 16.28
CA ILE A 114 -53.34 40.37 16.66
C ILE A 114 -52.46 40.01 15.44
N ARG A 115 -51.71 40.99 14.92
CA ARG A 115 -50.68 40.79 13.89
C ARG A 115 -49.29 40.65 14.53
N ARG A 116 -48.89 39.44 14.94
CA ARG A 116 -47.48 39.18 15.30
C ARG A 116 -46.63 39.02 14.04
N SER A 117 -45.48 39.71 13.98
CA SER A 117 -44.48 39.53 12.92
C SER A 117 -43.65 38.27 13.21
N VAL A 118 -44.04 37.13 12.64
CA VAL A 118 -43.38 35.83 12.85
C VAL A 118 -41.93 35.85 12.33
N LEU A 119 -41.61 36.69 11.34
CA LEU A 119 -40.22 36.88 10.87
C LEU A 119 -39.27 37.44 11.94
N ARG A 120 -39.79 38.10 12.98
CA ARG A 120 -39.02 38.60 14.13
C ARG A 120 -39.31 37.83 15.42
N SER A 121 -40.03 36.71 15.35
CA SER A 121 -40.28 35.87 16.53
C SER A 121 -39.10 34.95 16.80
N THR A 122 -38.98 34.48 18.03
CA THR A 122 -37.97 33.49 18.42
C THR A 122 -38.03 32.23 17.54
N ALA A 123 -39.23 31.77 17.17
CA ALA A 123 -39.41 30.63 16.28
C ALA A 123 -38.86 30.88 14.86
N GLY A 124 -39.06 32.08 14.29
CA GLY A 124 -38.50 32.42 12.98
C GLY A 124 -36.97 32.44 12.96
N TRP A 125 -36.35 32.97 14.03
CA TRP A 125 -34.90 32.94 14.21
C TRP A 125 -34.37 31.52 14.46
N ILE A 126 -35.10 30.69 15.23
CA ILE A 126 -34.75 29.27 15.43
C ILE A 126 -34.79 28.52 14.10
N SER A 127 -35.82 28.73 13.26
CA SER A 127 -35.93 28.04 11.96
C SER A 127 -34.86 28.48 10.96
N LEU A 128 -34.52 29.77 10.91
CA LEU A 128 -33.40 30.27 10.09
C LEU A 128 -32.05 29.78 10.64
N GLY A 129 -31.89 29.71 11.96
CA GLY A 129 -30.73 29.10 12.61
C GLY A 129 -30.60 27.61 12.26
N ALA A 130 -31.70 26.86 12.31
CA ALA A 130 -31.74 25.45 11.91
C ALA A 130 -31.40 25.26 10.43
N ALA A 131 -31.92 26.12 9.54
CA ALA A 131 -31.55 26.14 8.12
C ALA A 131 -30.05 26.39 7.93
N ALA A 132 -29.46 27.33 8.67
CA ALA A 132 -28.03 27.59 8.63
C ALA A 132 -27.19 26.42 9.14
N VAL A 133 -27.62 25.76 10.21
CA VAL A 133 -26.96 24.55 10.74
C VAL A 133 -27.04 23.41 9.74
N ILE A 134 -28.21 23.14 9.14
CA ILE A 134 -28.36 22.11 8.10
C ILE A 134 -27.49 22.43 6.88
N ALA A 135 -27.49 23.67 6.40
CA ALA A 135 -26.64 24.09 5.29
C ALA A 135 -25.16 23.88 5.61
N LEU A 136 -24.72 24.23 6.82
CA LEU A 136 -23.34 24.02 7.27
C LEU A 136 -22.97 22.53 7.31
N ILE A 137 -23.84 21.68 7.87
CA ILE A 137 -23.62 20.22 7.94
C ILE A 137 -23.53 19.62 6.53
N LEU A 138 -24.46 19.96 5.64
CA LEU A 138 -24.47 19.44 4.26
C LEU A 138 -23.27 19.91 3.44
N SER A 139 -22.69 21.07 3.77
CA SER A 139 -21.56 21.65 3.02
C SER A 139 -20.21 21.22 3.55
N GLY A 140 -20.12 20.85 4.84
CA GLY A 140 -18.87 20.47 5.49
C GLY A 140 -18.13 19.31 4.80
N GLY A 141 -18.89 18.36 4.22
CA GLY A 141 -18.32 17.23 3.47
C GLY A 141 -18.07 17.50 1.99
N VAL A 142 -18.55 18.60 1.41
CA VAL A 142 -18.44 18.85 -0.05
C VAL A 142 -17.03 19.28 -0.44
N ALA A 143 -16.31 19.93 0.47
CA ALA A 143 -14.93 20.36 0.22
C ALA A 143 -13.99 19.17 -0.09
N SER A 144 -14.28 17.95 0.36
CA SER A 144 -13.47 16.76 0.02
C SER A 144 -13.60 16.34 -1.45
N GLN A 145 -14.66 16.79 -2.14
CA GLN A 145 -14.92 16.51 -3.57
C GLN A 145 -14.14 17.43 -4.52
N TRP A 146 -13.15 18.18 -4.02
CA TRP A 146 -12.36 19.09 -4.84
C TRP A 146 -11.62 18.39 -5.98
N GLN A 147 -11.24 17.11 -5.81
CA GLN A 147 -10.58 16.32 -6.85
C GLN A 147 -11.53 16.04 -8.02
N SER A 148 -12.78 15.63 -7.75
CA SER A 148 -13.77 15.40 -8.80
C SER A 148 -14.15 16.70 -9.52
N LEU A 149 -14.19 17.84 -8.80
CA LEU A 149 -14.34 19.15 -9.44
C LEU A 149 -13.13 19.49 -10.35
N ALA A 150 -11.90 19.26 -9.89
CA ALA A 150 -10.70 19.54 -10.70
C ALA A 150 -10.69 18.74 -12.00
N LEU A 151 -11.00 17.44 -11.93
CA LEU A 151 -11.13 16.55 -13.09
C LEU A 151 -12.28 17.01 -14.02
N PHE A 152 -13.42 17.43 -13.45
CA PHE A 152 -14.56 17.92 -14.22
C PHE A 152 -14.22 19.20 -15.00
N LEU A 153 -13.55 20.17 -14.36
CA LEU A 153 -13.17 21.45 -14.98
C LEU A 153 -12.16 21.30 -16.11
N HIS A 154 -11.26 20.32 -16.01
CA HIS A 154 -10.20 20.05 -16.99
C HIS A 154 -10.41 18.73 -17.75
N SER A 155 -11.67 18.33 -17.92
CA SER A 155 -12.01 17.13 -18.68
C SER A 155 -11.58 17.25 -20.14
N SER A 156 -10.89 16.23 -20.65
CA SER A 156 -10.50 16.15 -22.07
C SER A 156 -10.84 14.78 -22.64
N PRO A 157 -11.33 14.69 -23.89
CA PRO A 157 -11.65 13.40 -24.51
C PRO A 157 -10.44 12.48 -24.63
N THR A 158 -10.64 11.19 -24.36
CA THR A 158 -9.65 10.14 -24.60
C THR A 158 -9.61 9.72 -26.07
N GLY A 159 -10.70 9.94 -26.81
CA GLY A 159 -10.89 9.46 -28.18
C GLY A 159 -11.41 8.01 -28.26
N THR A 160 -11.66 7.37 -27.11
CA THR A 160 -12.24 6.03 -27.02
C THR A 160 -13.65 6.15 -26.45
N THR A 161 -14.64 5.57 -27.12
CA THR A 161 -16.05 5.63 -26.72
C THR A 161 -16.57 4.28 -26.27
N ASP A 162 -17.44 4.28 -25.26
CA ASP A 162 -18.15 3.08 -24.84
C ASP A 162 -19.17 2.64 -25.93
N PRO A 163 -19.30 1.34 -26.24
CA PRO A 163 -20.16 0.85 -27.31
C PRO A 163 -21.65 0.81 -26.97
N VAL A 164 -22.07 1.14 -25.74
CA VAL A 164 -23.46 0.99 -25.26
C VAL A 164 -24.20 2.32 -25.24
N LEU A 165 -23.57 3.35 -24.67
CA LEU A 165 -24.11 4.69 -24.45
C LEU A 165 -23.41 5.76 -25.31
N GLY A 166 -22.30 5.41 -25.98
CA GLY A 166 -21.61 6.28 -26.93
C GLY A 166 -20.87 7.46 -26.28
N GLN A 167 -20.60 7.38 -24.98
CA GLN A 167 -19.82 8.35 -24.23
C GLN A 167 -18.33 8.05 -24.31
N ASP A 168 -17.50 9.10 -24.35
CA ASP A 168 -16.06 8.94 -24.24
C ASP A 168 -15.68 8.41 -22.85
N ILE A 169 -14.62 7.61 -22.75
CA ILE A 169 -14.12 7.12 -21.46
C ILE A 169 -13.80 8.27 -20.49
N SER A 170 -13.43 9.46 -20.99
CA SER A 170 -13.23 10.66 -20.18
C SER A 170 -14.48 11.08 -19.40
N PHE A 171 -15.69 10.83 -19.93
CA PHE A 171 -16.91 11.12 -19.21
C PHE A 171 -16.97 10.31 -17.91
N TYR A 172 -16.64 9.02 -17.96
CA TYR A 172 -16.69 8.14 -16.80
C TYR A 172 -15.61 8.43 -15.78
N LEU A 173 -14.38 8.74 -16.25
CA LEU A 173 -13.24 8.99 -15.36
C LEU A 173 -13.23 10.41 -14.79
N LEU A 174 -13.58 11.42 -15.59
CA LEU A 174 -13.34 12.83 -15.25
C LEU A 174 -14.62 13.59 -14.88
N THR A 175 -15.77 13.20 -15.44
CA THR A 175 -17.01 13.99 -15.34
C THR A 175 -18.05 13.36 -14.42
N LEU A 176 -18.32 12.07 -14.59
CA LEU A 176 -19.34 11.32 -13.87
C LEU A 176 -19.18 11.37 -12.34
N PRO A 177 -17.97 11.26 -11.75
CA PRO A 177 -17.81 11.33 -10.30
C PRO A 177 -18.31 12.66 -9.71
N PHE A 178 -18.09 13.78 -10.40
CA PHE A 178 -18.55 15.08 -9.95
C PHE A 178 -20.08 15.22 -10.10
N LEU A 179 -20.66 14.71 -11.19
CA LEU A 179 -22.11 14.70 -11.37
C LEU A 179 -22.82 13.89 -10.28
N HIS A 180 -22.24 12.75 -9.87
CA HIS A 180 -22.71 11.98 -8.72
C HIS A 180 -22.59 12.75 -7.41
N ALA A 181 -21.47 13.44 -7.17
CA ALA A 181 -21.32 14.28 -5.99
C ALA A 181 -22.41 15.37 -5.91
N VAL A 182 -22.70 16.04 -7.03
CA VAL A 182 -23.77 17.06 -7.12
C VAL A 182 -25.15 16.45 -6.91
N ALA A 183 -25.45 15.31 -7.54
CA ALA A 183 -26.74 14.63 -7.41
C ALA A 183 -26.98 14.15 -5.97
N ASN A 184 -25.99 13.49 -5.35
CA ASN A 184 -26.08 13.00 -3.97
C ASN A 184 -26.23 14.15 -2.97
N TRP A 185 -25.50 15.24 -3.15
CA TRP A 185 -25.65 16.44 -2.34
C TRP A 185 -27.04 17.07 -2.49
N SER A 186 -27.57 17.13 -3.72
CA SER A 186 -28.90 17.68 -4.00
C SER A 186 -30.03 16.83 -3.38
N VAL A 187 -29.92 15.50 -3.46
CA VAL A 187 -30.82 14.55 -2.78
C VAL A 187 -30.83 14.80 -1.27
N GLY A 188 -29.66 14.95 -0.65
CA GLY A 188 -29.53 15.28 0.77
C GLY A 188 -30.16 16.63 1.12
N LEU A 189 -29.92 17.66 0.30
CA LEU A 189 -30.48 19.00 0.48
C LEU A 189 -32.00 19.02 0.39
N ASP A 190 -32.58 18.42 -0.65
CA ASP A 190 -34.03 18.34 -0.85
C ASP A 190 -34.72 17.55 0.26
N PHE A 191 -34.14 16.41 0.64
CA PHE A 191 -34.67 15.58 1.72
C PHE A 191 -34.68 16.34 3.06
N MET A 192 -33.57 17.01 3.41
CA MET A 192 -33.49 17.84 4.61
C MET A 192 -34.43 19.06 4.55
N ALA A 193 -34.60 19.67 3.37
CA ALA A 193 -35.55 20.77 3.17
C ALA A 193 -36.99 20.30 3.43
N ILE A 194 -37.39 19.15 2.89
CA ILE A 194 -38.71 18.56 3.13
C ILE A 194 -38.92 18.31 4.62
N LEU A 195 -37.95 17.70 5.32
CA LEU A 195 -38.05 17.43 6.76
C LEU A 195 -38.15 18.72 7.58
N LEU A 196 -37.28 19.71 7.31
CA LEU A 196 -37.29 20.99 8.01
C LEU A 196 -38.64 21.70 7.84
N ILE A 197 -39.16 21.75 6.62
CA ILE A 197 -40.41 22.43 6.31
C ILE A 197 -41.63 21.66 6.84
N ALA A 198 -41.61 20.32 6.77
CA ALA A 198 -42.64 19.49 7.39
C ALA A 198 -42.67 19.68 8.91
N ALA A 199 -41.52 19.67 9.58
CA ALA A 199 -41.40 19.94 11.01
C ALA A 199 -41.92 21.35 11.35
N LEU A 200 -41.60 22.36 10.54
CA LEU A 200 -42.07 23.73 10.73
C LEU A 200 -43.60 23.85 10.56
N TYR A 201 -44.20 23.11 9.63
CA TYR A 201 -45.66 23.09 9.48
C TYR A 201 -46.37 22.29 10.58
N SER A 202 -45.74 21.26 11.12
CA SER A 202 -46.25 20.47 12.25
C SER A 202 -46.06 21.16 13.59
N TRP A 203 -45.06 22.04 13.72
CA TRP A 203 -44.82 22.83 14.92
C TRP A 203 -45.85 23.97 15.02
N ARG A 204 -46.97 23.67 15.68
CA ARG A 204 -48.14 24.56 15.76
C ARG A 204 -48.43 24.99 17.19
N GLY A 205 -47.77 26.05 17.67
CA GLY A 205 -47.90 26.46 19.08
C GLY A 205 -47.38 25.38 20.03
N ASP A 206 -48.10 25.08 21.11
CA ASP A 206 -47.72 24.07 22.13
C ASP A 206 -48.10 22.63 21.77
N SER A 207 -48.52 22.35 20.53
CA SER A 207 -48.97 21.01 20.12
C SER A 207 -48.54 20.65 18.70
N PHE A 208 -48.13 19.38 18.50
CA PHE A 208 -47.87 18.80 17.19
C PHE A 208 -49.17 18.22 16.61
N ASP A 209 -49.77 18.90 15.63
CA ASP A 209 -50.99 18.44 14.93
C ASP A 209 -50.72 18.27 13.42
N PHE A 210 -50.86 17.05 12.90
CA PHE A 210 -50.56 16.66 11.51
C PHE A 210 -51.69 16.99 10.52
N ARG A 211 -52.21 18.22 10.55
CA ARG A 211 -53.27 18.68 9.64
C ARG A 211 -52.76 19.81 8.74
N PRO A 212 -52.14 19.51 7.58
CA PRO A 212 -51.55 20.52 6.72
C PRO A 212 -52.63 21.40 6.06
N THR A 213 -52.41 22.72 6.05
CA THR A 213 -53.30 23.66 5.34
C THR A 213 -53.15 23.52 3.82
N PRO A 214 -54.14 23.92 3.00
CA PRO A 214 -54.04 23.81 1.54
C PRO A 214 -52.81 24.51 0.93
N ARG A 215 -52.39 25.65 1.49
CA ARG A 215 -51.15 26.34 1.07
C ARG A 215 -49.87 25.65 1.54
N ALA A 216 -49.90 24.99 2.70
CA ALA A 216 -48.78 24.16 3.16
C ALA A 216 -48.65 22.91 2.27
N LEU A 217 -49.77 22.30 1.87
CA LEU A 217 -49.80 21.22 0.89
C LEU A 217 -49.23 21.66 -0.46
N ALA A 218 -49.55 22.87 -0.93
CA ALA A 218 -48.97 23.40 -2.16
C ALA A 218 -47.43 23.53 -2.07
N HIS A 219 -46.93 24.14 -1.00
CA HIS A 219 -45.50 24.35 -0.80
C HIS A 219 -44.73 23.03 -0.65
N VAL A 220 -45.22 22.11 0.17
CA VAL A 220 -44.62 20.77 0.32
C VAL A 220 -44.68 19.99 -1.00
N SER A 221 -45.74 20.14 -1.80
CA SER A 221 -45.81 19.51 -3.13
C SER A 221 -44.73 20.04 -4.08
N VAL A 222 -44.43 21.34 -4.05
CA VAL A 222 -43.33 21.92 -4.85
C VAL A 222 -41.96 21.39 -4.41
N LEU A 223 -41.74 21.26 -3.09
CA LEU A 223 -40.49 20.67 -2.56
C LEU A 223 -40.33 19.20 -2.96
N ILE A 224 -41.40 18.41 -2.86
CA ILE A 224 -41.38 17.01 -3.31
C ILE A 224 -41.23 16.94 -4.85
N ALA A 225 -41.73 17.92 -5.59
CA ALA A 225 -41.50 17.99 -7.04
C ALA A 225 -40.02 18.24 -7.37
N ALA A 226 -39.36 19.16 -6.66
CA ALA A 226 -37.91 19.36 -6.78
C ALA A 226 -37.14 18.08 -6.46
N PHE A 227 -37.52 17.40 -5.37
CA PHE A 227 -36.96 16.10 -5.01
C PHE A 227 -37.20 15.02 -6.06
N ALA A 228 -38.36 14.99 -6.70
CA ALA A 228 -38.65 14.05 -7.78
C ALA A 228 -37.78 14.33 -9.03
N VAL A 229 -37.44 15.59 -9.31
CA VAL A 229 -36.49 15.96 -10.38
C VAL A 229 -35.07 15.52 -10.02
N THR A 230 -34.62 15.72 -8.78
CA THR A 230 -33.28 15.27 -8.36
C THR A 230 -33.18 13.75 -8.40
N LEU A 231 -34.21 13.03 -7.95
CA LEU A 231 -34.30 11.58 -8.10
C LEU A 231 -34.34 11.12 -9.57
N ALA A 232 -35.02 11.85 -10.46
CA ALA A 232 -35.01 11.56 -11.90
C ALA A 232 -33.60 11.74 -12.51
N ALA A 233 -32.88 12.79 -12.11
CA ALA A 233 -31.50 13.01 -12.53
C ALA A 233 -30.57 11.90 -12.00
N SER A 234 -30.71 11.49 -10.74
CA SER A 234 -29.97 10.35 -10.18
C SER A 234 -30.26 9.04 -10.93
N ALA A 235 -31.52 8.76 -11.26
CA ALA A 235 -31.89 7.59 -12.06
C ALA A 235 -31.29 7.65 -13.48
N TRP A 236 -31.19 8.83 -14.07
CA TRP A 236 -30.52 9.02 -15.36
C TRP A 236 -29.02 8.75 -15.27
N LEU A 237 -28.34 9.24 -14.23
CA LEU A 237 -26.92 8.98 -14.01
C LEU A 237 -26.65 7.49 -13.73
N GLY A 238 -27.55 6.79 -13.03
CA GLY A 238 -27.45 5.36 -12.76
C GLY A 238 -27.35 4.46 -13.99
N ARG A 239 -27.72 4.97 -15.18
CA ARG A 239 -27.50 4.29 -16.47
C ARG A 239 -26.02 4.06 -16.75
N TYR A 240 -25.16 5.02 -16.40
CA TYR A 240 -23.72 4.94 -16.64
C TYR A 240 -23.04 4.01 -15.64
N ASP A 241 -23.57 3.91 -14.41
CA ASP A 241 -23.05 3.06 -13.35
C ASP A 241 -23.09 1.57 -13.71
N LEU A 242 -24.06 1.18 -14.54
CA LEU A 242 -24.16 -0.18 -15.04
C LEU A 242 -22.89 -0.64 -15.77
N LEU A 243 -22.15 0.29 -16.40
CA LEU A 243 -21.02 -0.08 -17.24
C LEU A 243 -19.78 -0.45 -16.43
N PHE A 244 -19.69 -0.08 -15.16
CA PHE A 244 -18.57 -0.44 -14.27
C PHE A 244 -19.03 -1.18 -13.00
N ALA A 245 -20.28 -1.66 -12.98
CA ALA A 245 -20.82 -2.48 -11.90
C ALA A 245 -20.53 -3.98 -12.12
N HIS A 246 -20.71 -4.78 -11.07
CA HIS A 246 -20.68 -6.26 -11.15
C HIS A 246 -22.03 -6.83 -10.71
N ASN A 247 -23.09 -6.47 -11.44
CA ASN A 247 -24.46 -6.88 -11.11
C ASN A 247 -24.74 -8.35 -11.46
N SER A 248 -23.96 -8.90 -12.41
CA SER A 248 -23.96 -10.33 -12.72
C SER A 248 -22.76 -10.98 -12.05
N ASN A 249 -22.87 -12.21 -11.58
CA ASN A 249 -21.72 -12.95 -11.03
C ASN A 249 -20.78 -13.48 -12.13
N VAL A 250 -21.01 -13.12 -13.39
CA VAL A 250 -20.32 -13.67 -14.57
C VAL A 250 -19.48 -12.60 -15.27
N VAL A 251 -20.02 -11.39 -15.40
CA VAL A 251 -19.45 -10.29 -16.20
C VAL A 251 -19.15 -9.07 -15.33
N TRP A 252 -17.98 -8.48 -15.50
CA TRP A 252 -17.65 -7.14 -15.00
C TRP A 252 -18.07 -6.06 -16.00
N GLY A 253 -18.87 -5.10 -15.54
CA GLY A 253 -19.56 -4.12 -16.36
C GLY A 253 -20.98 -4.55 -16.76
N ALA A 254 -21.55 -3.86 -17.75
CA ALA A 254 -22.94 -4.05 -18.13
C ALA A 254 -23.16 -5.39 -18.85
N ALA A 255 -23.76 -6.35 -18.13
CA ALA A 255 -24.13 -7.67 -18.65
C ALA A 255 -25.39 -7.62 -19.53
N TYR A 256 -25.82 -8.77 -20.08
CA TYR A 256 -27.03 -8.83 -20.92
C TYR A 256 -28.27 -8.25 -20.22
N THR A 257 -28.51 -8.65 -18.97
CA THR A 257 -29.66 -8.18 -18.18
C THR A 257 -29.57 -6.68 -17.90
N ASP A 258 -28.36 -6.15 -17.69
CA ASP A 258 -28.20 -4.72 -17.42
C ASP A 258 -28.58 -3.89 -18.64
N ILE A 259 -28.19 -4.34 -19.83
CA ILE A 259 -28.45 -3.61 -21.08
C ILE A 259 -29.90 -3.75 -21.53
N ASN A 260 -30.48 -4.94 -21.41
CA ASN A 260 -31.82 -5.22 -21.95
C ASN A 260 -32.95 -5.01 -20.93
N ALA A 261 -32.65 -4.97 -19.62
CA ALA A 261 -33.66 -4.76 -18.57
C ALA A 261 -33.37 -3.54 -17.70
N ARG A 262 -32.19 -3.42 -17.06
CA ARG A 262 -31.91 -2.33 -16.11
C ARG A 262 -31.80 -0.96 -16.78
N LEU A 263 -31.13 -0.89 -17.93
CA LEU A 263 -30.90 0.37 -18.64
C LEU A 263 -32.22 1.00 -19.15
N PRO A 264 -33.13 0.27 -19.83
CA PRO A 264 -34.45 0.79 -20.17
C PRO A 264 -35.26 1.21 -18.95
N LEU A 265 -35.18 0.45 -17.86
CA LEU A 265 -35.87 0.73 -16.62
C LEU A 265 -35.38 2.03 -15.96
N TYR A 266 -34.06 2.27 -15.87
CA TYR A 266 -33.54 3.55 -15.35
C TYR A 266 -33.99 4.73 -16.21
N THR A 267 -34.00 4.54 -17.54
CA THR A 267 -34.52 5.54 -18.48
C THR A 267 -36.00 5.83 -18.23
N PHE A 268 -36.80 4.78 -18.03
CA PHE A 268 -38.22 4.89 -17.70
C PHE A 268 -38.44 5.56 -16.33
N GLN A 269 -37.69 5.16 -15.30
CA GLN A 269 -37.77 5.71 -13.96
C GLN A 269 -37.44 7.21 -13.95
N ALA A 270 -36.40 7.63 -14.69
CA ALA A 270 -36.10 9.05 -14.88
C ALA A 270 -37.28 9.80 -15.51
N GLY A 271 -37.87 9.25 -16.58
CA GLY A 271 -39.06 9.83 -17.22
C GLY A 271 -40.27 9.93 -16.27
N VAL A 272 -40.56 8.88 -15.49
CA VAL A 272 -41.65 8.90 -14.51
C VAL A 272 -41.38 9.92 -13.41
N GLY A 273 -40.14 10.07 -12.92
CA GLY A 273 -39.78 11.09 -11.94
C GLY A 273 -40.15 12.50 -12.42
N ILE A 274 -39.91 12.82 -13.70
CA ILE A 274 -40.31 14.09 -14.31
C ILE A 274 -41.84 14.23 -14.39
N VAL A 275 -42.56 13.16 -14.76
CA VAL A 275 -44.03 13.18 -14.80
C VAL A 275 -44.62 13.39 -13.40
N LEU A 276 -44.09 12.70 -12.39
CA LEU A 276 -44.49 12.87 -11.00
C LEU A 276 -44.20 14.28 -10.50
N ALA A 277 -43.03 14.84 -10.83
CA ALA A 277 -42.71 16.24 -10.53
C ALA A 277 -43.74 17.20 -11.16
N GLY A 278 -44.12 16.99 -12.43
CA GLY A 278 -45.18 17.75 -13.08
C GLY A 278 -46.54 17.65 -12.39
N GLY A 279 -46.94 16.44 -11.97
CA GLY A 279 -48.17 16.21 -11.21
C GLY A 279 -48.16 16.85 -9.81
N LEU A 280 -47.01 16.85 -9.15
CA LEU A 280 -46.81 17.51 -7.86
C LEU A 280 -46.84 19.04 -7.98
N LEU A 281 -46.25 19.60 -9.04
CA LEU A 281 -46.38 21.02 -9.37
C LEU A 281 -47.86 21.36 -9.65
N ALA A 282 -48.57 20.53 -10.43
CA ALA A 282 -50.02 20.70 -10.65
C ALA A 282 -50.81 20.67 -9.33
N ASN A 283 -50.39 19.87 -8.35
CA ASN A 283 -50.99 19.84 -7.02
C ASN A 283 -50.79 21.14 -6.22
N ALA A 284 -49.89 22.04 -6.60
CA ALA A 284 -49.81 23.37 -5.99
C ALA A 284 -51.11 24.18 -6.16
N TRP A 285 -51.86 23.91 -7.23
CA TRP A 285 -53.18 24.49 -7.47
C TRP A 285 -54.32 23.66 -6.85
N PHE A 286 -54.26 22.32 -6.92
CA PHE A 286 -55.34 21.44 -6.44
C PHE A 286 -55.32 21.14 -4.94
N GLN A 287 -54.13 21.17 -4.32
CA GLN A 287 -53.91 21.16 -2.87
C GLN A 287 -54.48 19.92 -2.16
N ARG A 288 -54.34 18.74 -2.78
CA ARG A 288 -54.84 17.47 -2.23
C ARG A 288 -53.71 16.65 -1.62
N LEU A 289 -53.90 16.13 -0.41
CA LEU A 289 -52.88 15.34 0.33
C LEU A 289 -52.58 13.99 -0.33
N TRP A 290 -53.56 13.39 -1.01
CA TRP A 290 -53.35 12.07 -1.64
C TRP A 290 -52.41 12.12 -2.85
N VAL A 291 -52.20 13.29 -3.49
CA VAL A 291 -51.33 13.40 -4.67
C VAL A 291 -49.85 13.21 -4.31
N PRO A 292 -49.28 13.88 -3.29
CA PRO A 292 -47.93 13.57 -2.81
C PRO A 292 -47.77 12.15 -2.30
N ALA A 293 -48.78 11.62 -1.60
CA ALA A 293 -48.76 10.23 -1.13
C ALA A 293 -48.76 9.23 -2.30
N ALA A 294 -49.57 9.48 -3.34
CA ALA A 294 -49.62 8.66 -4.55
C ALA A 294 -48.32 8.76 -5.35
N ALA A 295 -47.71 9.95 -5.46
CA ALA A 295 -46.43 10.13 -6.13
C ALA A 295 -45.31 9.35 -5.42
N ALA A 296 -45.23 9.45 -4.08
CA ALA A 296 -44.27 8.68 -3.29
C ALA A 296 -44.52 7.17 -3.42
N GLY A 297 -45.77 6.72 -3.33
CA GLY A 297 -46.13 5.31 -3.52
C GLY A 297 -45.81 4.79 -4.92
N ALA A 298 -46.06 5.57 -5.96
CA ALA A 298 -45.73 5.23 -7.34
C ALA A 298 -44.21 5.13 -7.55
N TRP A 299 -43.45 6.07 -6.99
CA TRP A 299 -41.98 6.02 -7.03
C TRP A 299 -41.43 4.78 -6.34
N ILE A 300 -41.91 4.47 -5.13
CA ILE A 300 -41.52 3.27 -4.38
C ILE A 300 -41.88 2.01 -5.17
N LEU A 301 -43.07 1.94 -5.75
CA LEU A 301 -43.50 0.80 -6.56
C LEU A 301 -42.56 0.58 -7.76
N ILE A 302 -42.21 1.65 -8.47
CA ILE A 302 -41.28 1.57 -9.63
C ILE A 302 -39.89 1.17 -9.17
N ALA A 303 -39.40 1.69 -8.04
CA ALA A 303 -38.11 1.30 -7.49
C ALA A 303 -38.08 -0.19 -7.12
N ILE A 304 -39.17 -0.74 -6.54
CA ILE A 304 -39.29 -2.16 -6.22
C ILE A 304 -39.34 -3.00 -7.51
N VAL A 305 -40.19 -2.63 -8.48
CA VAL A 305 -40.25 -3.28 -9.80
C VAL A 305 -38.86 -3.26 -10.44
N GLY A 306 -38.13 -2.18 -10.24
CA GLY A 306 -36.80 -2.01 -10.80
C GLY A 306 -35.73 -2.97 -10.25
N GLN A 307 -35.92 -3.49 -9.05
CA GLN A 307 -35.06 -4.53 -8.48
C GLN A 307 -35.54 -5.94 -8.88
N VAL A 308 -36.86 -6.13 -8.95
CA VAL A 308 -37.46 -7.44 -9.21
C VAL A 308 -37.35 -7.84 -10.69
N TYR A 309 -37.69 -6.94 -11.62
CA TYR A 309 -37.77 -7.26 -13.05
C TYR A 309 -36.43 -7.76 -13.64
N PRO A 310 -35.28 -7.10 -13.43
CA PRO A 310 -33.99 -7.59 -13.91
C PRO A 310 -33.63 -8.96 -13.33
N THR A 311 -33.95 -9.20 -12.06
CA THR A 311 -33.70 -10.49 -11.40
C THR A 311 -34.49 -11.63 -12.05
N VAL A 312 -35.73 -11.37 -12.48
CA VAL A 312 -36.54 -12.33 -13.24
C VAL A 312 -35.92 -12.59 -14.62
N VAL A 313 -35.51 -11.54 -15.34
CA VAL A 313 -34.85 -11.68 -16.65
C VAL A 313 -33.56 -12.50 -16.53
N GLN A 314 -32.73 -12.21 -15.52
CA GLN A 314 -31.49 -12.94 -15.26
C GLN A 314 -31.77 -14.43 -15.00
N SER A 315 -32.68 -14.75 -14.07
CA SER A 315 -32.94 -16.12 -13.65
C SER A 315 -33.64 -16.97 -14.71
N VAL A 316 -34.56 -16.38 -15.49
CA VAL A 316 -35.41 -17.11 -16.44
C VAL A 316 -34.81 -17.17 -17.85
N SER A 317 -34.16 -16.10 -18.31
CA SER A 317 -33.67 -16.01 -19.71
C SER A 317 -32.16 -16.21 -19.82
N VAL A 318 -31.40 -15.51 -18.97
CA VAL A 318 -29.95 -15.39 -19.12
C VAL A 318 -29.21 -16.55 -18.49
N THR A 319 -29.41 -16.82 -17.20
CA THR A 319 -28.70 -17.90 -16.48
C THR A 319 -28.81 -19.26 -17.18
N PRO A 320 -29.97 -19.69 -17.71
CA PRO A 320 -30.07 -20.96 -18.44
C PRO A 320 -29.30 -20.98 -19.77
N ASN A 321 -29.02 -19.82 -20.37
CA ASN A 321 -28.41 -19.67 -21.69
C ASN A 321 -27.18 -18.73 -21.64
N ALA A 322 -26.49 -18.67 -20.50
CA ALA A 322 -25.53 -17.62 -20.20
C ALA A 322 -24.38 -17.56 -21.22
N GLN A 323 -23.95 -18.72 -21.72
CA GLN A 323 -22.91 -18.79 -22.75
C GLN A 323 -23.30 -18.05 -24.03
N SER A 324 -24.56 -18.09 -24.47
CA SER A 324 -24.97 -17.41 -25.70
C SER A 324 -25.20 -15.92 -25.48
N TYR A 325 -25.81 -15.56 -24.35
CA TYR A 325 -26.18 -14.17 -24.06
C TYR A 325 -25.01 -13.32 -23.54
N GLU A 326 -24.08 -13.89 -22.78
CA GLU A 326 -23.04 -13.09 -22.09
C GLU A 326 -21.77 -12.88 -22.91
N LEU A 327 -21.51 -13.68 -23.95
CA LEU A 327 -20.24 -13.61 -24.72
C LEU A 327 -19.87 -12.22 -25.25
N PRO A 328 -20.78 -11.43 -25.86
CA PRO A 328 -20.44 -10.09 -26.33
C PRO A 328 -20.05 -9.12 -25.21
N TYR A 329 -20.56 -9.33 -23.99
CA TYR A 329 -20.25 -8.50 -22.83
C TYR A 329 -18.93 -8.92 -22.19
N ILE A 330 -18.62 -10.22 -22.18
CA ILE A 330 -17.32 -10.76 -21.78
C ILE A 330 -16.21 -10.27 -22.72
N GLN A 331 -16.46 -10.14 -24.03
CA GLN A 331 -15.49 -9.54 -24.95
C GLN A 331 -15.14 -8.09 -24.56
N ARG A 332 -16.16 -7.30 -24.19
CA ARG A 332 -15.97 -5.92 -23.71
C ARG A 332 -15.25 -5.90 -22.38
N GLU A 333 -15.54 -6.84 -21.50
CA GLU A 333 -14.87 -7.01 -20.22
C GLU A 333 -13.37 -7.29 -20.40
N ILE A 334 -12.99 -8.21 -21.30
CA ILE A 334 -11.58 -8.50 -21.61
C ILE A 334 -10.90 -7.24 -22.16
N ALA A 335 -11.51 -6.57 -23.13
CA ALA A 335 -10.96 -5.36 -23.72
C ALA A 335 -10.83 -4.21 -22.70
N GLY A 336 -11.89 -3.96 -21.93
CA GLY A 336 -11.98 -2.90 -20.94
C GLY A 336 -11.03 -3.13 -19.78
N THR A 337 -10.98 -4.35 -19.23
CA THR A 337 -10.04 -4.69 -18.15
C THR A 337 -8.59 -4.59 -18.62
N ARG A 338 -8.24 -5.17 -19.78
CA ARG A 338 -6.86 -5.06 -20.29
C ARG A 338 -6.48 -3.61 -20.58
N ALA A 339 -7.38 -2.82 -21.15
CA ALA A 339 -7.16 -1.41 -21.36
C ALA A 339 -6.98 -0.68 -20.02
N ALA A 340 -7.86 -0.85 -19.04
CA ALA A 340 -7.83 -0.12 -17.77
C ALA A 340 -6.61 -0.39 -16.90
N PHE A 341 -5.95 -1.55 -17.06
CA PHE A 341 -4.72 -1.92 -16.34
C PHE A 341 -3.44 -1.83 -17.18
N GLY A 342 -3.50 -1.32 -18.43
CA GLY A 342 -2.32 -1.11 -19.27
C GLY A 342 -1.75 -2.41 -19.87
N LEU A 343 -2.61 -3.39 -20.12
CA LEU A 343 -2.29 -4.74 -20.59
C LEU A 343 -2.79 -5.02 -22.02
N SER A 344 -3.25 -4.00 -22.75
CA SER A 344 -3.70 -4.17 -24.14
C SER A 344 -2.55 -4.61 -25.06
N ASP A 345 -1.34 -4.09 -24.84
CA ASP A 345 -0.19 -4.26 -25.75
C ASP A 345 0.83 -5.29 -25.24
N VAL A 346 0.40 -6.30 -24.47
CA VAL A 346 1.28 -7.40 -24.03
C VAL A 346 1.65 -8.27 -25.24
N ALA A 347 2.92 -8.29 -25.62
CA ALA A 347 3.41 -9.16 -26.69
C ALA A 347 3.40 -10.62 -26.21
N VAL A 348 2.86 -11.54 -27.00
CA VAL A 348 2.79 -12.97 -26.66
C VAL A 348 3.73 -13.76 -27.55
N ASN A 349 4.70 -14.44 -26.94
CA ASN A 349 5.68 -15.29 -27.60
C ASN A 349 5.59 -16.71 -27.05
N ASN A 350 6.05 -17.70 -27.83
CA ASN A 350 6.20 -19.07 -27.34
C ASN A 350 7.61 -19.28 -26.79
N PHE A 351 7.73 -20.07 -25.73
CA PHE A 351 9.01 -20.51 -25.15
C PHE A 351 8.89 -21.98 -24.74
N ASN A 352 9.77 -22.87 -25.23
CA ASN A 352 9.60 -24.29 -24.96
C ASN A 352 10.02 -24.64 -23.53
N GLY A 353 11.21 -24.19 -23.10
CA GLY A 353 11.66 -24.29 -21.70
C GLY A 353 11.80 -25.71 -21.14
N ASP A 354 11.77 -26.73 -22.00
CA ASP A 354 11.66 -28.15 -21.61
C ASP A 354 13.00 -28.91 -21.66
N GLN A 355 14.06 -28.27 -22.14
CA GLN A 355 15.39 -28.88 -22.28
C GLN A 355 16.21 -28.72 -20.99
N PRO A 356 17.12 -29.66 -20.67
CA PRO A 356 18.12 -29.44 -19.63
C PRO A 356 19.12 -28.35 -20.03
N LEU A 357 19.72 -27.69 -19.05
CA LEU A 357 20.66 -26.61 -19.30
C LEU A 357 22.02 -27.16 -19.75
N THR A 358 22.58 -26.64 -20.84
CA THR A 358 23.90 -27.07 -21.32
C THR A 358 25.02 -26.09 -20.96
N ALA A 359 26.26 -26.57 -20.96
CA ALA A 359 27.43 -25.71 -20.76
C ALA A 359 27.54 -24.60 -21.84
N GLN A 360 27.09 -24.88 -23.06
CA GLN A 360 27.06 -23.90 -24.14
C GLN A 360 26.03 -22.80 -23.88
N ASP A 361 24.86 -23.13 -23.33
CA ASP A 361 23.84 -22.14 -22.97
C ASP A 361 24.36 -21.18 -21.92
N VAL A 362 25.03 -21.70 -20.89
CA VAL A 362 25.67 -20.89 -19.85
C VAL A 362 26.79 -20.01 -20.43
N GLN A 363 27.63 -20.53 -21.32
CA GLN A 363 28.68 -19.74 -21.98
C GLN A 363 28.12 -18.64 -22.89
N ASN A 364 27.00 -18.91 -23.56
CA ASN A 364 26.35 -17.93 -24.43
C ASN A 364 25.66 -16.81 -23.63
N ASP A 365 25.29 -17.08 -22.38
CA ASP A 365 24.54 -16.16 -21.52
C ASP A 365 25.21 -15.86 -20.17
N GLN A 366 26.52 -15.59 -20.24
CA GLN A 366 27.31 -15.19 -19.07
C GLN A 366 26.77 -13.93 -18.39
N ALA A 367 26.14 -13.01 -19.14
CA ALA A 367 25.54 -11.81 -18.57
C ALA A 367 24.43 -12.17 -17.57
N THR A 368 23.57 -13.13 -17.92
CA THR A 368 22.49 -13.59 -17.05
C THR A 368 23.03 -14.32 -15.84
N VAL A 369 23.96 -15.26 -16.05
CA VAL A 369 24.54 -16.09 -14.98
C VAL A 369 25.34 -15.25 -13.99
N ASN A 370 26.08 -14.26 -14.47
CA ASN A 370 26.84 -13.35 -13.61
C ASN A 370 25.97 -12.30 -12.93
N ASN A 371 24.65 -12.25 -13.16
CA ASN A 371 23.75 -11.33 -12.45
C ASN A 371 22.64 -12.07 -11.70
N VAL A 372 22.82 -13.37 -11.46
CA VAL A 372 21.96 -14.10 -10.54
C VAL A 372 22.23 -13.62 -9.12
N ARG A 373 21.15 -13.19 -8.45
CA ARG A 373 21.22 -12.53 -7.15
C ARG A 373 21.46 -13.53 -6.02
N LEU A 374 22.66 -13.52 -5.44
CA LEU A 374 23.06 -14.33 -4.30
C LEU A 374 22.48 -13.88 -2.96
N TRP A 375 22.05 -12.62 -2.86
CA TRP A 375 21.54 -12.02 -1.64
C TRP A 375 20.04 -11.72 -1.74
N ASP A 376 19.27 -12.00 -0.70
CA ASP A 376 17.89 -11.54 -0.64
C ASP A 376 17.74 -10.36 0.30
N TYR A 377 16.68 -9.59 0.06
CA TYR A 377 16.40 -8.33 0.74
C TYR A 377 16.53 -8.42 2.26
N ALA A 378 15.91 -9.43 2.89
CA ALA A 378 15.88 -9.56 4.34
C ALA A 378 17.24 -9.96 4.96
N PRO A 379 17.91 -11.05 4.52
CA PRO A 379 19.26 -11.39 4.99
C PRO A 379 20.29 -10.28 4.76
N LEU A 380 20.21 -9.59 3.62
CA LEU A 380 21.15 -8.53 3.29
C LEU A 380 20.94 -7.29 4.17
N LYS A 381 19.68 -6.90 4.42
CA LYS A 381 19.36 -5.82 5.36
C LYS A 381 19.95 -6.06 6.74
N ASP A 382 19.80 -7.28 7.28
CA ASP A 382 20.37 -7.65 8.58
C ASP A 382 21.91 -7.54 8.56
N THR A 383 22.54 -7.95 7.46
CA THR A 383 23.99 -7.85 7.28
C THR A 383 24.47 -6.40 7.19
N TYR A 384 23.81 -5.56 6.40
CA TYR A 384 24.09 -4.12 6.32
C TYR A 384 23.89 -3.45 7.69
N GLN A 385 22.81 -3.80 8.39
CA GLN A 385 22.51 -3.26 9.72
C GLN A 385 23.63 -3.57 10.72
N GLN A 386 24.26 -4.73 10.65
CA GLN A 386 25.33 -5.12 11.57
C GLN A 386 26.70 -4.58 11.16
N GLN A 387 27.02 -4.59 9.86
CA GLN A 387 28.36 -4.23 9.38
C GLN A 387 28.53 -2.72 9.13
N GLN A 388 27.48 -2.07 8.62
CA GLN A 388 27.60 -0.76 8.01
C GLN A 388 27.02 0.38 8.84
N THR A 389 26.39 0.10 9.98
CA THR A 389 25.77 1.17 10.80
C THR A 389 26.76 1.89 11.69
N ILE A 390 27.81 1.23 12.22
CA ILE A 390 28.89 1.79 13.08
C ILE A 390 28.39 2.37 14.43
N ARG A 391 27.20 2.98 14.47
CA ARG A 391 26.52 3.58 15.61
C ARG A 391 25.07 3.10 15.63
N THR A 392 24.50 2.98 16.84
CA THR A 392 23.18 2.38 17.05
C THR A 392 22.02 3.16 16.43
N TYR A 393 22.18 4.47 16.22
CA TYR A 393 21.19 5.35 15.62
C TYR A 393 21.19 5.36 14.09
N TYR A 394 22.20 4.78 13.44
CA TYR A 394 22.15 4.56 12.00
C TYR A 394 21.37 3.27 11.71
N THR A 395 20.54 3.32 10.68
CA THR A 395 19.71 2.19 10.25
C THR A 395 19.59 2.15 8.74
N PHE A 396 19.38 0.94 8.22
CA PHE A 396 18.95 0.70 6.85
C PHE A 396 17.48 0.32 6.87
N ASN A 397 16.64 1.01 6.10
CA ASN A 397 15.18 0.81 6.12
C ASN A 397 14.77 -0.43 5.32
N ASP A 398 15.35 -0.59 4.13
CA ASP A 398 15.07 -1.63 3.14
C ASP A 398 16.29 -1.90 2.25
N ILE A 399 16.15 -2.71 1.21
CA ILE A 399 17.19 -2.98 0.20
C ILE A 399 16.56 -2.78 -1.18
N ASP A 400 17.14 -1.88 -1.94
CA ASP A 400 16.78 -1.61 -3.33
C ASP A 400 17.63 -2.40 -4.31
N ILE A 401 17.03 -2.73 -5.45
CA ILE A 401 17.75 -3.31 -6.59
C ILE A 401 17.74 -2.37 -7.78
N ASP A 402 18.91 -2.15 -8.35
CA ASP A 402 19.06 -1.35 -9.55
C ASP A 402 20.31 -1.74 -10.34
N ARG A 403 20.46 -1.21 -11.55
CA ARG A 403 21.61 -1.44 -12.42
C ARG A 403 22.59 -0.28 -12.39
N TYR A 404 23.87 -0.61 -12.39
CA TYR A 404 24.95 0.37 -12.48
C TYR A 404 26.04 -0.11 -13.42
N THR A 405 26.79 0.85 -13.97
CA THR A 405 28.08 0.56 -14.61
C THR A 405 29.19 0.85 -13.61
N VAL A 406 29.73 -0.20 -12.98
CA VAL A 406 30.82 -0.07 -12.00
C VAL A 406 32.07 -0.70 -12.60
N ASN A 407 33.19 0.02 -12.59
CA ASN A 407 34.46 -0.43 -13.20
C ASN A 407 34.31 -0.89 -14.67
N GLY A 408 33.40 -0.27 -15.43
CA GLY A 408 33.11 -0.62 -16.82
C GLY A 408 32.25 -1.87 -17.03
N GLN A 409 31.77 -2.52 -15.96
CA GLN A 409 30.86 -3.66 -16.03
C GLN A 409 29.43 -3.21 -15.72
N TYR A 410 28.49 -3.53 -16.61
CA TYR A 410 27.06 -3.32 -16.40
C TYR A 410 26.52 -4.48 -15.56
N GLN A 411 26.10 -4.18 -14.33
CA GLN A 411 25.71 -5.19 -13.36
C GLN A 411 24.60 -4.69 -12.44
N GLN A 412 23.88 -5.63 -11.84
CA GLN A 412 22.88 -5.34 -10.82
C GLN A 412 23.57 -5.12 -9.47
N LEU A 413 23.13 -4.08 -8.74
CA LEU A 413 23.54 -3.79 -7.37
C LEU A 413 22.32 -3.86 -6.45
N GLU A 414 22.57 -4.29 -5.22
CA GLU A 414 21.73 -4.02 -4.07
C GLU A 414 22.24 -2.75 -3.40
N ILE A 415 21.35 -1.82 -3.05
CA ILE A 415 21.70 -0.55 -2.43
C ILE A 415 20.73 -0.21 -1.31
N SER A 416 21.21 0.48 -0.28
CA SER A 416 20.36 0.99 0.80
C SER A 416 20.92 2.25 1.43
N ALA A 417 20.02 3.16 1.82
CA ALA A 417 20.34 4.42 2.45
C ALA A 417 20.70 4.21 3.94
N ARG A 418 21.81 4.80 4.37
CA ARG A 418 22.17 4.85 5.80
C ARG A 418 21.48 6.03 6.46
N GLU A 419 20.29 5.82 6.97
CA GLU A 419 19.47 6.85 7.61
C GLU A 419 19.70 6.94 9.13
N VAL A 420 19.28 8.07 9.72
CA VAL A 420 19.25 8.25 11.17
C VAL A 420 17.86 7.97 11.73
N ASP A 421 17.81 7.10 12.75
CA ASP A 421 16.64 6.79 13.57
C ASP A 421 16.87 7.31 15.00
N THR A 422 16.22 8.42 15.32
CA THR A 422 16.33 9.09 16.62
C THR A 422 15.68 8.31 17.76
N ASN A 423 14.81 7.33 17.46
CA ASN A 423 14.20 6.47 18.47
C ASN A 423 15.22 5.50 19.09
N ARG A 424 16.36 5.29 18.42
CA ARG A 424 17.47 4.46 18.88
C ARG A 424 18.53 5.21 19.68
N LEU A 425 18.36 6.52 19.86
CA LEU A 425 19.13 7.28 20.83
C LEU A 425 18.76 6.82 22.25
N SER A 426 19.69 6.94 23.20
CA SER A 426 19.36 6.69 24.60
C SER A 426 18.27 7.64 25.07
N ALA A 427 17.42 7.21 26.01
CA ALA A 427 16.34 8.07 26.53
C ALA A 427 16.85 9.43 27.06
N SER A 428 18.06 9.47 27.63
CA SER A 428 18.72 10.71 28.07
C SER A 428 19.19 11.61 26.92
N ALA A 429 19.45 11.03 25.75
CA ALA A 429 19.86 11.73 24.54
C ALA A 429 18.67 12.16 23.66
N GLN A 430 17.45 11.71 23.92
CA GLN A 430 16.23 12.13 23.21
C GLN A 430 15.70 13.47 23.76
N ASN A 431 16.57 14.48 23.80
CA ASN A 431 16.20 15.85 24.14
C ASN A 431 16.04 16.71 22.87
N TRP A 432 15.37 17.85 22.99
CA TRP A 432 15.02 18.72 21.87
C TRP A 432 16.23 19.12 21.00
N VAL A 433 17.37 19.45 21.62
CA VAL A 433 18.60 19.84 20.89
C VAL A 433 19.11 18.68 20.03
N ASN A 434 19.16 17.48 20.61
CA ASN A 434 19.64 16.31 19.90
C ASN A 434 18.71 15.92 18.74
N LEU A 435 17.40 15.95 18.97
CA LEU A 435 16.39 15.54 17.98
C LEU A 435 16.30 16.52 16.79
N HIS A 436 16.39 17.83 17.04
CA HIS A 436 16.08 18.83 16.03
C HIS A 436 17.27 19.64 15.53
N LEU A 437 18.41 19.66 16.25
CA LEU A 437 19.57 20.48 15.90
C LEU A 437 20.88 19.69 15.72
N GLN A 438 21.08 18.56 16.41
CA GLN A 438 22.34 17.82 16.35
C GLN A 438 22.29 16.58 15.47
N TYR A 439 21.34 15.66 15.69
CA TYR A 439 21.18 14.42 14.90
C TYR A 439 20.17 14.63 13.78
N THR A 440 20.52 15.52 12.84
CA THR A 440 19.60 16.01 11.81
C THR A 440 19.57 15.14 10.56
N HIS A 441 20.57 14.32 10.27
CA HIS A 441 20.67 13.60 8.99
C HIS A 441 21.32 12.22 9.11
N GLY A 442 20.98 11.32 8.17
CA GLY A 442 21.71 10.09 7.88
C GLY A 442 22.98 10.36 7.04
N TYR A 443 23.77 9.33 6.73
CA TYR A 443 25.06 9.53 6.07
C TYR A 443 25.44 8.42 5.08
N GLY A 444 25.20 8.68 3.80
CA GLY A 444 25.62 7.86 2.67
C GLY A 444 24.73 6.66 2.39
N ALA A 445 25.24 5.73 1.59
CA ALA A 445 24.59 4.48 1.27
C ALA A 445 25.60 3.34 1.36
N ALA A 446 25.10 2.12 1.52
CA ALA A 446 25.87 0.90 1.28
C ALA A 446 25.32 0.23 0.02
N ALA A 447 26.20 -0.29 -0.84
CA ALA A 447 25.79 -1.06 -2.00
C ALA A 447 26.77 -2.19 -2.30
N SER A 448 26.24 -3.32 -2.77
CA SER A 448 27.00 -4.51 -3.15
C SER A 448 26.49 -5.08 -4.47
N PRO A 449 27.35 -5.65 -5.34
CA PRO A 449 26.90 -6.43 -6.49
C PRO A 449 26.12 -7.64 -6.02
N VAL A 450 25.04 -7.95 -6.71
CA VAL A 450 24.13 -9.04 -6.32
C VAL A 450 24.77 -10.42 -6.39
N ASN A 451 25.85 -10.57 -7.16
CA ASN A 451 26.51 -11.83 -7.49
C ASN A 451 27.82 -12.06 -6.72
N ALA A 452 28.20 -11.17 -5.79
CA ALA A 452 29.52 -11.14 -5.20
C ALA A 452 29.48 -11.40 -3.68
N VAL A 453 30.39 -12.25 -3.21
CA VAL A 453 30.62 -12.51 -1.78
C VAL A 453 32.11 -12.53 -1.45
N VAL A 454 32.45 -12.07 -0.26
CA VAL A 454 33.81 -12.05 0.29
C VAL A 454 33.89 -12.81 1.62
N GLY A 455 35.06 -13.37 1.91
CA GLY A 455 35.35 -14.04 3.18
C GLY A 455 34.39 -15.19 3.49
N GLU A 456 33.68 -15.08 4.62
CA GLU A 456 32.83 -16.13 5.18
C GLU A 456 31.39 -16.16 4.60
N GLY A 457 31.18 -15.53 3.44
CA GLY A 457 29.89 -15.40 2.79
C GLY A 457 29.20 -14.08 3.09
N LEU A 458 29.97 -12.98 3.10
CA LEU A 458 29.54 -11.59 3.32
C LEU A 458 29.42 -10.84 1.98
N PRO A 459 28.60 -9.78 1.87
CA PRO A 459 28.49 -9.00 0.64
C PRO A 459 29.79 -8.24 0.32
N ASP A 460 30.11 -8.13 -0.97
CA ASP A 460 31.23 -7.32 -1.46
C ASP A 460 30.79 -5.87 -1.73
N TYR A 461 31.27 -4.89 -0.97
CA TYR A 461 30.77 -3.52 -1.07
C TYR A 461 31.44 -2.73 -2.20
N VAL A 462 30.63 -2.20 -3.13
CA VAL A 462 31.06 -1.18 -4.11
C VAL A 462 30.90 0.25 -3.59
N VAL A 463 30.12 0.42 -2.53
CA VAL A 463 30.21 1.55 -1.62
C VAL A 463 29.84 1.09 -0.22
N GLY A 464 30.63 1.49 0.77
CA GLY A 464 30.42 1.15 2.17
C GLY A 464 31.19 2.11 3.08
N ASP A 465 31.19 1.82 4.38
CA ASP A 465 31.86 2.57 5.45
C ASP A 465 31.30 3.99 5.69
N VAL A 466 31.86 4.64 6.72
CA VAL A 466 31.60 6.03 7.07
C VAL A 466 32.94 6.73 7.33
N PRO A 467 33.35 7.72 6.52
CA PRO A 467 32.64 8.24 5.34
C PRO A 467 32.58 7.21 4.18
N PRO A 468 31.57 7.30 3.29
CA PRO A 468 31.41 6.36 2.18
C PRO A 468 32.63 6.28 1.27
N ALA A 469 33.11 5.06 1.05
CA ALA A 469 34.25 4.75 0.19
C ALA A 469 33.90 3.58 -0.75
N GLY A 470 34.51 3.59 -1.93
CA GLY A 470 34.34 2.53 -2.93
C GLY A 470 34.41 3.02 -4.38
N PRO A 471 34.26 2.12 -5.36
CA PRO A 471 34.11 2.44 -6.78
C PRO A 471 32.92 3.36 -7.09
N LEU A 472 31.77 3.15 -6.45
CA LEU A 472 30.60 4.01 -6.60
C LEU A 472 30.78 5.27 -5.73
N LYS A 473 31.00 6.42 -6.38
CA LYS A 473 31.35 7.66 -5.68
C LYS A 473 30.11 8.36 -5.13
N ILE A 474 30.14 8.70 -3.85
CA ILE A 474 29.16 9.57 -3.17
C ILE A 474 29.93 10.77 -2.61
N THR A 475 29.73 11.95 -3.19
CA THR A 475 30.39 13.20 -2.78
C THR A 475 29.53 14.02 -1.83
N GLN A 476 28.19 13.85 -1.87
CA GLN A 476 27.24 14.49 -0.96
C GLN A 476 26.48 13.40 -0.18
N PRO A 477 27.05 12.88 0.93
CA PRO A 477 26.48 11.72 1.64
C PRO A 477 25.33 12.06 2.59
N ALA A 478 25.19 13.30 3.05
CA ALA A 478 24.19 13.64 4.07
C ALA A 478 22.74 13.44 3.57
N ILE A 479 21.93 12.72 4.36
CA ILE A 479 20.52 12.39 4.06
C ILE A 479 19.62 13.08 5.10
N TYR A 480 19.13 14.27 4.76
CA TYR A 480 18.13 14.99 5.56
C TYR A 480 16.72 14.45 5.31
N TYR A 481 16.49 13.87 4.14
CA TYR A 481 15.19 13.42 3.66
C TYR A 481 15.25 11.94 3.29
N GLY A 482 14.42 11.13 3.94
CA GLY A 482 14.44 9.68 3.78
C GLY A 482 13.15 9.02 4.27
N GLU A 483 13.18 7.71 4.43
CA GLU A 483 12.00 6.88 4.70
C GLU A 483 11.77 6.64 6.18
N VAL A 484 12.82 6.65 7.00
CA VAL A 484 12.73 6.32 8.43
C VAL A 484 11.70 7.24 9.10
N PRO A 485 10.63 6.70 9.71
CA PRO A 485 9.64 7.50 10.42
C PRO A 485 10.24 8.24 11.60
N ARG A 486 9.84 9.50 11.81
CA ARG A 486 10.33 10.35 12.90
C ARG A 486 9.15 10.92 13.68
N GLU A 487 9.23 10.88 15.00
CA GLU A 487 8.29 11.64 15.84
C GLU A 487 8.56 13.13 15.65
N ASN A 488 7.52 13.92 15.39
CA ASN A 488 7.62 15.36 15.07
C ASN A 488 8.66 15.63 13.97
N ASP A 489 8.36 15.15 12.75
CA ASP A 489 9.27 15.07 11.61
C ASP A 489 9.74 16.43 11.06
N TYR A 490 10.66 17.06 11.82
CA TYR A 490 11.32 18.30 11.47
C TYR A 490 12.73 18.42 12.05
N ALA A 491 13.58 19.21 11.39
CA ALA A 491 14.87 19.66 11.91
C ALA A 491 15.07 21.14 11.61
N VAL A 492 15.94 21.81 12.37
CA VAL A 492 16.28 23.22 12.14
C VAL A 492 17.76 23.33 11.86
N ALA A 493 18.11 23.61 10.60
CA ALA A 493 19.47 23.62 10.13
C ALA A 493 19.70 24.73 9.09
N PRO A 494 20.86 25.42 9.08
CA PRO A 494 21.90 25.37 10.12
C PRO A 494 21.44 26.03 11.43
N SER A 495 22.09 25.71 12.54
CA SER A 495 21.84 26.32 13.85
C SER A 495 23.15 26.76 14.53
N GLN A 496 23.10 27.34 15.73
CA GLN A 496 24.32 27.58 16.54
C GLN A 496 24.94 26.28 17.08
N VAL A 497 24.18 25.20 17.11
CA VAL A 497 24.69 23.85 17.38
C VAL A 497 25.11 23.24 16.06
N ARG A 498 26.38 22.83 15.97
CA ARG A 498 26.86 22.10 14.78
C ARG A 498 26.24 20.72 14.75
N GLU A 499 25.85 20.32 13.55
CA GLU A 499 25.21 19.04 13.30
C GLU A 499 26.26 17.93 13.35
N PHE A 500 25.92 16.80 13.97
CA PHE A 500 26.77 15.62 13.90
C PHE A 500 26.78 15.10 12.46
N ASP A 501 27.98 14.86 11.92
CA ASP A 501 28.18 14.41 10.54
C ASP A 501 28.46 12.90 10.53
N PHE A 502 29.59 12.49 11.11
CA PHE A 502 29.97 11.08 11.24
C PHE A 502 31.06 10.86 12.30
N PRO A 503 31.24 9.62 12.81
CA PRO A 503 32.34 9.32 13.73
C PRO A 503 33.67 9.13 12.98
N GLN A 504 34.76 9.68 13.50
CA GLN A 504 36.11 9.50 12.95
C GLN A 504 37.13 9.15 14.05
N GLY A 505 37.46 7.86 14.15
CA GLY A 505 38.36 7.36 15.19
C GLY A 505 37.76 7.54 16.60
N SER A 506 38.44 8.30 17.46
CA SER A 506 37.96 8.65 18.81
C SER A 506 37.22 9.99 18.89
N GLN A 507 37.09 10.71 17.76
CA GLN A 507 36.42 12.01 17.69
C GLN A 507 35.20 11.93 16.77
N ASP A 508 34.28 12.88 16.93
CA ASP A 508 33.14 13.05 16.05
C ASP A 508 33.41 14.23 15.11
N GLN A 509 33.03 14.08 13.84
CA GLN A 509 33.02 15.16 12.86
C GLN A 509 31.67 15.84 12.87
N TYR A 510 31.70 17.15 12.63
CA TYR A 510 30.51 18.00 12.65
C TYR A 510 30.42 18.84 11.39
N THR A 511 29.20 19.11 10.96
CA THR A 511 28.91 19.91 9.77
C THR A 511 27.91 21.03 10.11
N ASN A 512 27.62 21.86 9.12
CA ASN A 512 26.48 22.76 9.11
C ASN A 512 25.80 22.61 7.76
N TYR A 513 24.48 22.50 7.76
CA TYR A 513 23.68 22.47 6.55
C TYR A 513 23.95 23.68 5.67
N THR A 514 24.22 23.44 4.39
CA THR A 514 24.50 24.48 3.39
C THR A 514 23.46 24.51 2.27
N GLY A 515 22.42 23.68 2.36
CA GLY A 515 21.32 23.70 1.41
C GLY A 515 20.49 24.98 1.53
N THR A 516 19.76 25.30 0.47
CA THR A 516 19.02 26.57 0.33
C THR A 516 17.52 26.42 0.51
N HIS A 517 17.01 25.18 0.60
CA HIS A 517 15.59 24.89 0.76
C HIS A 517 15.20 24.62 2.21
N GLY A 518 14.02 25.12 2.58
CA GLY A 518 13.45 25.09 3.93
C GLY A 518 12.79 26.42 4.28
N VAL A 519 11.95 26.45 5.33
CA VAL A 519 11.25 27.69 5.71
C VAL A 519 12.17 28.55 6.58
N PRO A 520 12.45 29.83 6.21
CA PRO A 520 13.30 30.69 7.02
C PRO A 520 12.74 30.92 8.41
N MET A 521 13.55 30.74 9.45
CA MET A 521 13.13 30.84 10.86
C MET A 521 13.35 32.24 11.43
N ASN A 522 12.79 33.24 10.77
CA ASN A 522 12.72 34.61 11.31
C ASN A 522 11.81 34.68 12.56
N SER A 523 11.81 35.82 13.26
CA SER A 523 11.06 35.97 14.51
C SER A 523 9.55 35.68 14.40
N LEU A 524 8.91 36.01 13.26
CA LEU A 524 7.49 35.72 13.04
C LEU A 524 7.26 34.23 12.77
N ASN A 525 8.07 33.64 11.90
CA ASN A 525 7.96 32.23 11.52
C ASN A 525 8.23 31.33 12.73
N ARG A 526 9.18 31.69 13.59
CA ARG A 526 9.41 31.01 14.87
C ARG A 526 8.14 30.93 15.72
N ALA A 527 7.35 32.00 15.81
CA ALA A 527 6.10 32.00 16.55
C ALA A 527 5.01 31.14 15.87
N LEU A 528 4.85 31.28 14.55
CA LEU A 528 3.87 30.52 13.79
C LEU A 528 4.14 29.01 13.83
N TRP A 529 5.38 28.60 13.56
CA TRP A 529 5.79 27.20 13.58
C TRP A 529 5.81 26.60 14.98
N SER A 530 6.13 27.40 16.00
CA SER A 530 5.97 26.99 17.41
C SER A 530 4.51 26.66 17.74
N LEU A 531 3.56 27.47 17.28
CA LEU A 531 2.13 27.21 17.47
C LEU A 531 1.64 26.00 16.62
N LYS A 532 2.09 25.89 15.37
CA LYS A 532 1.73 24.79 14.45
C LYS A 532 2.17 23.43 14.99
N LEU A 533 3.40 23.34 15.48
CA LEU A 533 3.99 22.09 15.96
C LEU A 533 3.74 21.86 17.46
N GLY A 534 3.19 22.85 18.17
CA GLY A 534 3.06 22.79 19.63
C GLY A 534 4.41 22.80 20.36
N ASP A 535 5.47 23.28 19.72
CA ASP A 535 6.84 23.26 20.26
C ASP A 535 7.32 24.66 20.63
N PHE A 536 7.31 24.97 21.93
CA PHE A 536 7.71 26.28 22.45
C PHE A 536 9.21 26.57 22.31
N ASN A 537 10.06 25.54 22.17
CA ASN A 537 11.51 25.72 22.07
C ASN A 537 11.90 26.47 20.78
N LEU A 538 11.14 26.31 19.70
CA LEU A 538 11.33 27.05 18.45
C LEU A 538 11.22 28.57 18.64
N LEU A 539 10.36 29.00 19.55
CA LEU A 539 10.17 30.42 19.84
C LEU A 539 11.31 30.97 20.71
N VAL A 540 11.71 30.25 21.76
CA VAL A 540 12.62 30.80 22.80
C VAL A 540 14.10 30.43 22.66
N SER A 541 14.42 29.36 21.92
CA SER A 541 15.81 28.89 21.83
C SER A 541 16.70 29.89 21.10
N GLN A 542 17.79 30.30 21.74
CA GLN A 542 18.79 31.19 21.11
C GLN A 542 19.69 30.46 20.11
N GLN A 543 19.58 29.13 20.02
CA GLN A 543 20.33 28.32 19.05
C GLN A 543 19.74 28.43 17.63
N VAL A 544 18.45 28.77 17.53
CA VAL A 544 17.77 29.07 16.26
C VAL A 544 17.96 30.54 15.93
N THR A 545 18.40 30.82 14.70
CA THR A 545 18.68 32.18 14.22
C THR A 545 17.90 32.51 12.96
N ASP A 546 17.93 33.77 12.51
CA ASP A 546 17.28 34.16 11.24
C ASP A 546 17.96 33.55 9.99
N LYS A 547 19.11 32.89 10.15
CA LYS A 547 19.77 32.10 9.09
C LYS A 547 19.33 30.63 9.07
N SER A 548 18.61 30.18 10.10
CA SER A 548 18.18 28.80 10.24
C SER A 548 16.98 28.52 9.33
N LEU A 549 16.95 27.32 8.75
CA LEU A 549 15.83 26.85 7.95
C LEU A 549 15.11 25.72 8.69
N MET A 550 13.78 25.76 8.67
CA MET A 550 12.93 24.66 9.09
C MET A 550 12.85 23.63 7.96
N LEU A 551 13.41 22.45 8.21
CA LEU A 551 13.33 21.28 7.34
C LEU A 551 12.15 20.43 7.82
N PHE A 552 11.00 20.55 7.16
CA PHE A 552 9.73 19.94 7.57
C PHE A 552 9.22 18.89 6.58
N ARG A 553 8.41 17.92 7.06
CA ARG A 553 7.93 16.74 6.32
C ARG A 553 9.08 16.08 5.60
N ARG A 554 9.99 15.54 6.40
CA ARG A 554 11.23 14.97 5.90
C ARG A 554 11.06 13.53 5.42
N ASN A 555 10.04 12.83 5.92
CA ASN A 555 9.58 11.58 5.36
C ASN A 555 9.15 11.80 3.90
N ILE A 556 9.80 11.08 3.00
CA ILE A 556 9.64 11.29 1.55
C ILE A 556 8.24 10.95 1.04
N LYS A 557 7.59 9.94 1.63
CA LYS A 557 6.25 9.52 1.25
C LYS A 557 5.19 10.50 1.74
N ASP A 558 5.30 10.94 2.99
CA ASP A 558 4.40 11.95 3.56
C ASP A 558 4.51 13.28 2.82
N ARG A 559 5.73 13.66 2.45
CA ARG A 559 5.98 14.83 1.61
C ARG A 559 5.29 14.73 0.26
N ALA A 560 5.54 13.65 -0.48
CA ALA A 560 4.96 13.48 -1.82
C ALA A 560 3.43 13.43 -1.76
N SER A 561 2.89 12.73 -0.75
CA SER A 561 1.46 12.61 -0.50
C SER A 561 0.81 13.95 -0.15
N GLU A 562 1.50 14.81 0.61
CA GLU A 562 1.00 16.17 0.86
C GLU A 562 1.00 17.03 -0.40
N LEU A 563 2.08 17.00 -1.20
CA LEU A 563 2.22 17.83 -2.40
C LEU A 563 1.23 17.44 -3.50
N ALA A 564 0.93 16.15 -3.63
CA ALA A 564 0.01 15.62 -4.63
C ALA A 564 -0.97 14.59 -4.03
N PRO A 565 -1.92 15.01 -3.18
CA PRO A 565 -2.85 14.12 -2.44
C PRO A 565 -3.93 13.46 -3.33
N PHE A 566 -3.86 13.72 -4.63
CA PHE A 566 -4.73 13.20 -5.66
C PHE A 566 -4.05 12.09 -6.48
N LEU A 567 -2.78 11.79 -6.20
CA LEU A 567 -2.07 10.61 -6.68
C LEU A 567 -2.01 9.57 -5.57
N THR A 568 -1.99 8.30 -5.95
CA THR A 568 -1.71 7.19 -5.04
C THR A 568 -0.23 6.82 -5.16
N PHE A 569 0.49 6.65 -4.06
CA PHE A 569 1.93 6.39 -4.10
C PHE A 569 2.25 4.93 -3.84
N ASP A 570 3.32 4.44 -4.47
CA ASP A 570 3.83 3.10 -4.20
C ASP A 570 4.31 2.95 -2.74
N SER A 571 4.45 1.71 -2.30
CA SER A 571 4.99 1.38 -0.98
C SER A 571 6.51 1.45 -0.92
N ASP A 572 7.19 1.31 -2.05
CA ASP A 572 8.63 1.05 -2.15
C ASP A 572 9.34 2.15 -2.97
N PRO A 573 9.65 3.32 -2.38
CA PRO A 573 10.55 4.28 -3.02
C PRO A 573 11.97 3.72 -3.06
N TYR A 574 12.76 4.13 -4.06
CA TYR A 574 14.11 3.58 -4.22
C TYR A 574 15.21 4.60 -4.33
N LEU A 575 16.37 4.26 -3.76
CA LEU A 575 17.55 5.09 -3.72
C LEU A 575 18.39 4.93 -4.99
N VAL A 576 18.79 6.04 -5.59
CA VAL A 576 19.71 6.08 -6.72
C VAL A 576 20.88 7.03 -6.45
N VAL A 577 22.06 6.63 -6.92
CA VAL A 577 23.29 7.45 -6.86
C VAL A 577 23.60 8.00 -8.24
N VAL A 578 23.46 9.31 -8.42
CA VAL A 578 23.72 9.99 -9.70
C VAL A 578 24.70 11.14 -9.46
N ASP A 579 25.81 11.14 -10.20
CA ASP A 579 26.83 12.20 -10.15
C ASP A 579 27.33 12.54 -8.73
N GLY A 580 27.46 11.53 -7.86
CA GLY A 580 27.92 11.70 -6.49
C GLY A 580 26.85 12.20 -5.50
N ARG A 581 25.60 12.32 -5.95
CA ARG A 581 24.45 12.70 -5.13
C ARG A 581 23.46 11.55 -5.01
N LEU A 582 22.66 11.60 -3.95
CA LEU A 582 21.65 10.63 -3.61
C LEU A 582 20.27 11.20 -3.93
N TYR A 583 19.42 10.40 -4.56
CA TYR A 583 18.03 10.74 -4.86
C TYR A 583 17.12 9.57 -4.51
N TRP A 584 15.94 9.88 -3.99
CA TRP A 584 14.84 8.93 -3.95
C TRP A 584 14.00 9.06 -5.20
N ILE A 585 13.61 7.94 -5.80
CA ILE A 585 12.57 7.89 -6.81
C ILE A 585 11.37 7.17 -6.22
N LEU A 586 10.25 7.86 -6.14
CA LEU A 586 8.98 7.34 -5.66
C LEU A 586 7.98 7.26 -6.82
N ASP A 587 7.34 6.10 -6.92
CA ASP A 587 6.33 5.82 -7.91
C ASP A 587 4.96 6.37 -7.53
N ALA A 588 4.29 7.02 -8.48
CA ALA A 588 2.97 7.58 -8.29
C ALA A 588 1.98 7.13 -9.38
N TYR A 589 0.77 6.85 -8.93
CA TYR A 589 -0.32 6.27 -9.69
C TYR A 589 -1.49 7.23 -9.80
N THR A 590 -2.10 7.29 -10.98
CA THR A 590 -3.49 7.74 -11.12
C THR A 590 -4.41 6.54 -11.06
N THR A 591 -5.44 6.63 -10.24
CA THR A 591 -6.39 5.54 -10.00
C THR A 591 -7.84 6.03 -10.17
N ALA A 592 -8.72 5.13 -10.58
CA ALA A 592 -10.16 5.38 -10.63
C ALA A 592 -10.96 4.09 -10.43
N SER A 593 -12.26 4.24 -10.15
CA SER A 593 -13.21 3.14 -9.90
C SER A 593 -14.39 3.12 -10.87
N THR A 594 -14.39 3.98 -11.89
CA THR A 594 -15.50 4.19 -12.81
C THR A 594 -15.18 3.80 -14.26
N TYR A 595 -14.05 3.13 -14.53
CA TYR A 595 -13.70 2.73 -15.89
C TYR A 595 -14.69 1.66 -16.42
N PRO A 596 -15.35 1.89 -17.57
CA PRO A 596 -16.30 0.94 -18.14
C PRO A 596 -15.71 -0.44 -18.46
N TYR A 597 -16.46 -1.49 -18.12
CA TYR A 597 -16.18 -2.90 -18.42
C TYR A 597 -14.85 -3.42 -17.84
N ALA A 598 -14.32 -2.75 -16.82
CA ALA A 598 -13.11 -3.20 -16.15
C ALA A 598 -13.44 -3.93 -14.85
N GLN A 599 -12.75 -5.04 -14.60
CA GLN A 599 -12.79 -5.72 -13.31
C GLN A 599 -12.25 -4.81 -12.20
N THR A 600 -12.96 -4.79 -11.09
CA THR A 600 -12.52 -4.11 -9.86
C THR A 600 -11.56 -5.00 -9.07
N VAL A 601 -10.51 -4.39 -8.53
CA VAL A 601 -9.55 -5.00 -7.61
C VAL A 601 -9.43 -4.16 -6.34
N SER A 602 -9.37 -4.84 -5.20
CA SER A 602 -9.11 -4.22 -3.91
C SER A 602 -7.60 -4.11 -3.71
N VAL A 603 -7.07 -2.89 -3.62
CA VAL A 603 -5.64 -2.62 -3.40
C VAL A 603 -5.33 -2.45 -1.90
N SER A 604 -6.33 -2.07 -1.12
CA SER A 604 -6.31 -2.02 0.35
C SER A 604 -7.69 -2.46 0.89
N SER A 605 -7.84 -2.57 2.22
CA SER A 605 -9.11 -2.94 2.87
C SER A 605 -10.29 -2.06 2.47
N ASP A 606 -10.03 -0.81 2.09
CA ASP A 606 -11.05 0.23 1.90
C ASP A 606 -10.94 0.92 0.53
N THR A 607 -10.12 0.41 -0.39
CA THR A 607 -9.90 1.05 -1.69
C THR A 607 -10.00 0.05 -2.84
N ASP A 608 -11.11 0.17 -3.56
CA ASP A 608 -11.41 -0.56 -4.78
C ASP A 608 -11.14 0.31 -5.99
N ILE A 609 -10.39 -0.23 -6.96
CA ILE A 609 -10.07 0.45 -8.21
C ILE A 609 -10.35 -0.47 -9.39
N ASN A 610 -10.66 0.11 -10.54
CA ASN A 610 -10.74 -0.62 -11.81
C ASN A 610 -9.93 0.06 -12.92
N TYR A 611 -9.10 1.05 -12.57
CA TYR A 611 -8.15 1.73 -13.44
C TYR A 611 -6.91 2.11 -12.65
N ILE A 612 -5.74 1.87 -13.24
CA ILE A 612 -4.45 2.30 -12.67
C ILE A 612 -3.43 2.57 -13.78
N ARG A 613 -2.67 3.66 -13.63
CA ARG A 613 -1.48 3.97 -14.44
C ARG A 613 -0.37 4.47 -13.56
N ASN A 614 0.86 4.02 -13.84
CA ASN A 614 2.06 4.68 -13.33
C ASN A 614 2.32 5.91 -14.18
N SER A 615 1.65 7.01 -13.84
CA SER A 615 1.64 8.23 -14.65
C SER A 615 2.77 9.18 -14.28
N VAL A 616 3.33 9.07 -13.07
CA VAL A 616 4.31 10.03 -12.54
C VAL A 616 5.43 9.32 -11.78
N LYS A 617 6.66 9.82 -11.98
CA LYS A 617 7.83 9.52 -11.15
C LYS A 617 8.19 10.73 -10.31
N VAL A 618 8.31 10.57 -9.00
CA VAL A 618 8.66 11.65 -8.09
C VAL A 618 10.13 11.50 -7.71
N VAL A 619 10.94 12.51 -7.98
CA VAL A 619 12.37 12.52 -7.60
C VAL A 619 12.57 13.47 -6.44
N ILE A 620 13.18 12.97 -5.35
CA ILE A 620 13.42 13.73 -4.13
C ILE A 620 14.92 13.75 -3.84
N ASP A 621 15.53 14.93 -3.79
CA ASP A 621 16.92 15.10 -3.37
C ASP A 621 17.05 14.82 -1.86
N THR A 622 17.94 13.90 -1.47
CA THR A 622 18.07 13.48 -0.06
C THR A 622 18.63 14.58 0.83
N TYR A 623 19.36 15.55 0.27
CA TYR A 623 20.02 16.62 1.00
C TYR A 623 19.11 17.83 1.16
N GLN A 624 18.49 18.30 0.08
CA GLN A 624 17.69 19.54 0.09
C GLN A 624 16.18 19.32 0.10
N GLY A 625 15.71 18.13 -0.24
CA GLY A 625 14.29 17.78 -0.19
C GLY A 625 13.44 18.37 -1.31
N THR A 626 14.07 18.98 -2.32
CA THR A 626 13.40 19.39 -3.55
C THR A 626 12.73 18.18 -4.18
N THR A 627 11.44 18.33 -4.51
CA THR A 627 10.59 17.23 -4.95
C THR A 627 10.03 17.55 -6.33
N ASP A 628 10.45 16.78 -7.33
CA ASP A 628 10.09 16.98 -8.72
C ASP A 628 9.16 15.86 -9.22
N PHE A 629 8.00 16.23 -9.76
CA PHE A 629 7.03 15.29 -10.32
C PHE A 629 7.17 15.24 -11.85
N TYR A 630 7.65 14.12 -12.38
CA TYR A 630 7.83 13.90 -13.81
C TYR A 630 6.71 13.03 -14.39
N VAL A 631 5.97 13.57 -15.35
CA VAL A 631 4.91 12.83 -16.06
C VAL A 631 5.53 11.85 -17.05
N ILE A 632 5.31 10.56 -16.84
CA ILE A 632 5.81 9.46 -17.68
C ILE A 632 4.77 8.86 -18.62
N ASP A 633 3.47 8.96 -18.29
CA ASP A 633 2.38 8.58 -19.18
C ASP A 633 1.53 9.81 -19.56
N PRO A 634 1.97 10.62 -20.54
CA PRO A 634 1.23 11.82 -20.95
C PRO A 634 -0.11 11.51 -21.65
N LYS A 635 -0.42 10.23 -21.94
CA LYS A 635 -1.69 9.83 -22.57
C LYS A 635 -2.78 9.56 -21.53
N ASP A 636 -2.41 9.37 -20.26
CA ASP A 636 -3.38 9.14 -19.20
C ASP A 636 -4.30 10.36 -19.00
N PRO A 637 -5.64 10.21 -19.13
CA PRO A 637 -6.57 11.32 -19.00
C PRO A 637 -6.60 11.95 -17.60
N LEU A 638 -6.34 11.16 -16.55
CA LEU A 638 -6.34 11.67 -15.17
C LEU A 638 -5.15 12.60 -14.95
N ILE A 639 -3.93 12.18 -15.31
CA ILE A 639 -2.76 13.04 -15.13
C ILE A 639 -2.85 14.32 -15.98
N ARG A 640 -3.39 14.25 -17.21
CA ARG A 640 -3.59 15.44 -18.05
C ARG A 640 -4.51 16.48 -17.40
N ALA A 641 -5.59 16.04 -16.75
CA ALA A 641 -6.50 16.94 -16.04
C ALA A 641 -5.83 17.56 -14.79
N TYR A 642 -5.03 16.78 -14.06
CA TYR A 642 -4.26 17.30 -12.93
C TYR A 642 -3.11 18.22 -13.36
N GLU A 643 -2.44 17.96 -14.47
CA GLU A 643 -1.42 18.83 -15.05
C GLU A 643 -2.01 20.20 -15.43
N ALA A 644 -3.21 20.21 -16.01
CA ALA A 644 -3.94 21.46 -16.28
C ALA A 644 -4.37 22.19 -14.99
N THR A 645 -4.69 21.45 -13.93
CA THR A 645 -5.07 22.03 -12.63
C THR A 645 -3.86 22.58 -11.86
N PHE A 646 -2.71 21.90 -11.92
CA PHE A 646 -1.50 22.21 -11.15
C PHE A 646 -0.26 22.32 -12.06
N PRO A 647 -0.19 23.30 -12.97
CA PRO A 647 0.86 23.37 -13.98
C PRO A 647 2.27 23.61 -13.42
N SER A 648 2.39 24.16 -12.21
CA SER A 648 3.68 24.37 -11.55
C SER A 648 4.25 23.11 -10.89
N LEU A 649 3.42 22.09 -10.65
CA LEU A 649 3.83 20.85 -9.98
C LEU A 649 4.55 19.89 -10.93
N PHE A 650 4.04 19.77 -12.17
CA PHE A 650 4.45 18.73 -13.10
C PHE A 650 5.52 19.19 -14.08
N LYS A 651 6.43 18.28 -14.39
CA LYS A 651 7.47 18.42 -15.41
C LYS A 651 7.30 17.29 -16.43
N SER A 652 7.52 17.59 -17.71
CA SER A 652 7.65 16.53 -18.71
C SER A 652 8.83 15.62 -18.37
N ILE A 653 8.70 14.32 -18.64
CA ILE A 653 9.80 13.37 -18.57
C ILE A 653 11.02 13.85 -19.36
N ASP A 654 10.83 14.62 -20.44
CA ASP A 654 11.90 15.21 -21.25
C ASP A 654 12.79 16.22 -20.50
N LYS A 655 12.38 16.67 -19.32
CA LYS A 655 13.19 17.51 -18.43
C LYS A 655 13.97 16.72 -17.38
N MET A 656 13.69 15.42 -17.20
CA MET A 656 14.41 14.60 -16.22
C MET A 656 15.87 14.40 -16.66
N PRO A 657 16.88 14.60 -15.79
CA PRO A 657 18.28 14.35 -16.11
C PRO A 657 18.52 12.93 -16.63
N GLN A 658 19.42 12.76 -17.61
CA GLN A 658 19.69 11.46 -18.23
C GLN A 658 20.16 10.41 -17.20
N GLY A 659 21.01 10.80 -16.25
CA GLY A 659 21.46 9.91 -15.18
C GLY A 659 20.30 9.37 -14.33
N LEU A 660 19.29 10.18 -14.03
CA LEU A 660 18.09 9.70 -13.32
C LEU A 660 17.20 8.83 -14.22
N ARG A 661 17.07 9.18 -15.50
CA ARG A 661 16.28 8.37 -16.45
C ARG A 661 16.80 6.96 -16.63
N SER A 662 18.12 6.76 -16.59
CA SER A 662 18.70 5.41 -16.70
C SER A 662 18.38 4.51 -15.51
N HIS A 663 17.85 5.07 -14.42
CA HIS A 663 17.46 4.32 -13.22
C HIS A 663 15.96 4.03 -13.14
N LEU A 664 15.13 4.51 -14.08
CA LEU A 664 13.69 4.26 -14.04
C LEU A 664 13.38 2.76 -14.12
N ARG A 665 12.54 2.29 -13.20
CA ARG A 665 12.01 0.92 -13.16
C ARG A 665 10.48 0.90 -13.15
N ILE A 666 9.87 -0.18 -13.60
CA ILE A 666 8.43 -0.44 -13.45
C ILE A 666 8.20 -0.90 -12.02
N PRO A 667 7.33 -0.24 -11.24
CA PRO A 667 7.19 -0.54 -9.82
C PRO A 667 6.52 -1.90 -9.57
N GLU A 668 6.98 -2.60 -8.53
CA GLU A 668 6.48 -3.92 -8.13
C GLU A 668 4.99 -3.87 -7.75
N GLY A 669 4.53 -2.77 -7.11
CA GLY A 669 3.13 -2.59 -6.72
C GLY A 669 2.16 -2.60 -7.91
N LEU A 670 2.44 -1.82 -8.96
CA LEU A 670 1.67 -1.84 -10.20
C LEU A 670 1.73 -3.22 -10.87
N PHE A 671 2.94 -3.77 -10.99
CA PHE A 671 3.14 -5.03 -11.71
C PHE A 671 2.44 -6.19 -10.99
N ARG A 672 2.38 -6.20 -9.66
CA ARG A 672 1.62 -7.18 -8.87
C ARG A 672 0.12 -7.13 -9.19
N VAL A 673 -0.46 -5.93 -9.28
CA VAL A 673 -1.87 -5.76 -9.69
C VAL A 673 -2.08 -6.28 -11.13
N GLN A 674 -1.18 -5.90 -12.04
CA GLN A 674 -1.22 -6.33 -13.43
C GLN A 674 -1.08 -7.83 -13.61
N VAL A 675 -0.17 -8.48 -12.89
CA VAL A 675 0.01 -9.94 -12.85
C VAL A 675 -1.28 -10.62 -12.40
N GLY A 676 -1.92 -10.11 -11.33
CA GLY A 676 -3.18 -10.65 -10.82
C GLY A 676 -4.33 -10.56 -11.85
N ILE A 677 -4.44 -9.42 -12.54
CA ILE A 677 -5.39 -9.25 -13.66
C ILE A 677 -5.03 -10.19 -14.81
N TYR A 678 -3.77 -10.19 -15.25
CA TYR A 678 -3.32 -10.93 -16.43
C TYR A 678 -3.46 -12.45 -16.25
N ALA A 679 -3.39 -12.97 -15.01
CA ALA A 679 -3.65 -14.37 -14.71
C ALA A 679 -5.03 -14.85 -15.22
N THR A 680 -6.02 -13.94 -15.23
CA THR A 680 -7.39 -14.21 -15.72
C THR A 680 -7.61 -13.69 -17.15
N TYR A 681 -7.04 -12.52 -17.50
CA TYR A 681 -7.28 -11.82 -18.78
C TYR A 681 -6.14 -11.93 -19.80
N HIS A 682 -5.30 -12.97 -19.72
CA HIS A 682 -4.26 -13.22 -20.74
C HIS A 682 -4.86 -13.55 -22.12
N VAL A 683 -6.12 -13.97 -22.17
CA VAL A 683 -6.87 -14.28 -23.39
C VAL A 683 -7.11 -13.05 -24.28
N THR A 684 -7.38 -13.29 -25.57
CA THR A 684 -7.70 -12.25 -26.55
C THR A 684 -9.13 -11.72 -26.38
N ALA A 685 -9.34 -10.44 -26.70
CA ALA A 685 -10.66 -9.80 -26.66
C ALA A 685 -11.52 -10.14 -27.89
N ASP A 686 -11.73 -11.43 -28.15
CA ASP A 686 -12.52 -11.95 -29.27
C ASP A 686 -13.51 -13.05 -28.82
N ALA A 687 -14.26 -13.64 -29.77
CA ALA A 687 -15.25 -14.68 -29.46
C ALA A 687 -14.64 -15.99 -28.95
N ALA A 688 -13.38 -16.29 -29.28
CA ALA A 688 -12.69 -17.46 -28.76
C ALA A 688 -12.24 -17.20 -27.33
N GLY A 689 -11.56 -16.08 -27.07
CA GLY A 689 -11.12 -15.69 -25.73
C GLY A 689 -12.27 -15.50 -24.74
N ALA A 690 -13.39 -14.91 -25.19
CA ALA A 690 -14.58 -14.79 -24.34
C ALA A 690 -15.18 -16.15 -23.94
N ARG A 691 -15.12 -17.17 -24.81
CA ARG A 691 -15.55 -18.53 -24.45
C ARG A 691 -14.62 -19.17 -23.44
N VAL A 692 -13.30 -18.98 -23.59
CA VAL A 692 -12.29 -19.47 -22.65
C VAL A 692 -12.50 -18.84 -21.27
N LEU A 693 -12.69 -17.52 -21.21
CA LEU A 693 -12.94 -16.81 -19.95
C LEU A 693 -14.27 -17.22 -19.31
N PHE A 694 -15.35 -17.34 -20.09
CA PHE A 694 -16.64 -17.81 -19.60
C PHE A 694 -16.56 -19.21 -18.97
N ALA A 695 -15.85 -20.13 -19.62
CA ALA A 695 -15.69 -21.50 -19.14
C ALA A 695 -14.75 -21.59 -17.91
N ARG A 696 -13.88 -20.58 -17.71
CA ARG A 696 -12.84 -20.56 -16.67
C ARG A 696 -11.93 -21.80 -16.67
N GLU A 697 -11.71 -22.37 -17.86
CA GLU A 697 -10.90 -23.60 -18.04
C GLU A 697 -9.39 -23.32 -18.13
N ASP A 698 -8.99 -22.12 -18.57
CA ASP A 698 -7.60 -21.68 -18.70
C ASP A 698 -7.37 -20.47 -17.78
N VAL A 699 -7.53 -20.66 -16.46
CA VAL A 699 -7.21 -19.63 -15.46
C VAL A 699 -5.84 -19.92 -14.89
N TRP A 700 -4.98 -18.91 -14.87
CA TRP A 700 -3.65 -19.02 -14.26
C TRP A 700 -3.68 -18.56 -12.80
N ALA A 701 -2.63 -18.88 -12.07
CA ALA A 701 -2.41 -18.55 -10.69
C ALA A 701 -0.97 -18.07 -10.49
N ILE A 702 -0.79 -17.25 -9.45
CA ILE A 702 0.52 -16.88 -8.95
C ILE A 702 1.11 -18.11 -8.27
N PRO A 703 2.30 -18.58 -8.64
CA PRO A 703 2.91 -19.75 -8.03
C PRO A 703 3.28 -19.49 -6.58
N THR A 704 3.49 -20.59 -5.84
CA THR A 704 4.02 -20.56 -4.48
C THR A 704 5.41 -21.19 -4.41
N ALA A 705 6.17 -20.83 -3.38
CA ALA A 705 7.40 -21.52 -2.98
C ALA A 705 7.56 -21.47 -1.45
N GLN A 706 8.40 -22.36 -0.92
CA GLN A 706 8.77 -22.38 0.49
C GLN A 706 10.01 -21.48 0.70
N THR A 707 10.10 -20.83 1.86
CA THR A 707 11.21 -19.91 2.22
C THR A 707 12.06 -20.42 3.40
N SER A 708 11.78 -21.65 3.85
CA SER A 708 12.55 -22.36 4.88
C SER A 708 12.11 -23.84 4.89
N PRO A 709 12.98 -24.77 5.32
CA PRO A 709 12.64 -26.18 5.37
C PRO A 709 11.41 -26.40 6.25
N ASN A 710 10.38 -27.07 5.73
CA ASN A 710 9.09 -27.33 6.39
C ASN A 710 8.20 -26.08 6.62
N SER A 711 8.53 -24.93 6.05
CA SER A 711 7.64 -23.76 6.06
C SER A 711 6.41 -23.97 5.16
N ALA A 712 5.34 -23.23 5.45
CA ALA A 712 4.20 -23.14 4.54
C ALA A 712 4.62 -22.44 3.24
N ALA A 713 4.13 -22.94 2.11
CA ALA A 713 4.34 -22.29 0.83
C ALA A 713 3.65 -20.92 0.81
N THR A 714 4.36 -19.90 0.31
CA THR A 714 3.86 -18.53 0.17
C THR A 714 3.85 -18.13 -1.30
N ALA A 715 2.95 -17.22 -1.69
CA ALA A 715 2.88 -16.73 -3.06
C ALA A 715 4.17 -15.96 -3.43
N LEU A 716 4.72 -16.25 -4.60
CA LEU A 716 5.87 -15.52 -5.12
C LEU A 716 5.51 -14.04 -5.30
N GLN A 717 6.46 -13.16 -5.01
CA GLN A 717 6.41 -11.76 -5.40
C GLN A 717 7.13 -11.57 -6.73
N PRO A 718 6.78 -10.54 -7.53
CA PRO A 718 7.62 -10.15 -8.65
C PRO A 718 9.04 -9.82 -8.20
N TYR A 719 10.03 -10.04 -9.06
CA TYR A 719 11.42 -9.76 -8.73
C TYR A 719 12.21 -9.23 -9.93
N TYR A 720 13.12 -8.30 -9.66
CA TYR A 720 13.99 -7.72 -10.66
C TYR A 720 15.16 -8.63 -11.00
N VAL A 721 15.46 -8.74 -12.29
CA VAL A 721 16.55 -9.56 -12.83
C VAL A 721 17.21 -8.85 -14.00
N LEU A 722 18.50 -9.11 -14.20
CA LEU A 722 19.24 -8.62 -15.36
C LEU A 722 19.61 -9.81 -16.25
N PHE A 723 18.89 -9.98 -17.35
CA PHE A 723 19.13 -11.08 -18.28
C PHE A 723 18.75 -10.73 -19.73
N ARG A 724 19.12 -11.58 -20.67
CA ARG A 724 18.78 -11.43 -22.08
C ARG A 724 17.45 -12.10 -22.40
N LEU A 725 16.43 -11.32 -22.77
CA LEU A 725 15.15 -11.89 -23.23
C LEU A 725 15.34 -12.86 -24.41
N PRO A 726 14.56 -13.95 -24.49
CA PRO A 726 14.64 -14.88 -25.63
C PRO A 726 14.51 -14.16 -26.98
N GLY A 727 15.50 -14.36 -27.85
CA GLY A 727 15.58 -13.73 -29.18
C GLY A 727 16.21 -12.33 -29.22
N GLN A 728 16.53 -11.72 -28.07
CA GLN A 728 17.24 -10.44 -27.99
C GLN A 728 18.76 -10.64 -27.92
N GLN A 729 19.55 -9.61 -28.24
CA GLN A 729 21.02 -9.69 -28.22
C GLN A 729 21.63 -9.13 -26.93
N ASN A 730 21.04 -8.08 -26.37
CA ASN A 730 21.56 -7.38 -25.21
C ASN A 730 20.81 -7.79 -23.93
N PRO A 731 21.50 -7.85 -22.77
CA PRO A 731 20.82 -7.99 -21.49
C PRO A 731 20.01 -6.73 -21.18
N GLU A 732 18.87 -6.91 -20.51
CA GLU A 732 17.98 -5.85 -20.07
C GLU A 732 17.62 -6.05 -18.61
N PHE A 733 17.38 -4.95 -17.90
CA PHE A 733 16.81 -4.98 -16.57
C PHE A 733 15.30 -5.19 -16.67
N LEU A 734 14.81 -6.24 -16.03
CA LEU A 734 13.45 -6.75 -16.20
C LEU A 734 12.83 -6.98 -14.83
N LEU A 735 11.52 -6.80 -14.75
CA LEU A 735 10.70 -7.27 -13.63
C LEU A 735 9.87 -8.45 -14.13
N ILE A 736 9.99 -9.62 -13.51
CA ILE A 736 9.38 -10.86 -14.02
C ILE A 736 8.48 -11.55 -13.01
N MET A 737 7.53 -12.34 -13.54
CA MET A 737 6.67 -13.23 -12.75
C MET A 737 6.31 -14.50 -13.55
N PRO A 738 6.58 -15.71 -13.04
CA PRO A 738 6.06 -16.96 -13.59
C PRO A 738 4.58 -17.19 -13.23
N PHE A 739 3.89 -18.01 -14.04
CA PHE A 739 2.50 -18.43 -13.85
C PHE A 739 2.35 -19.94 -13.88
N THR A 740 1.46 -20.46 -13.04
CA THR A 740 0.98 -21.85 -13.08
C THR A 740 -0.52 -21.88 -13.39
N PRO A 741 -1.11 -23.00 -13.84
CA PRO A 741 -2.55 -23.13 -13.89
C PRO A 741 -3.13 -23.11 -12.47
N LEU A 742 -4.36 -22.61 -12.34
CA LEU A 742 -5.08 -22.66 -11.08
C LEU A 742 -5.17 -24.11 -10.56
N GLY A 743 -4.69 -24.33 -9.34
CA GLY A 743 -4.68 -25.66 -8.70
C GLY A 743 -3.59 -26.63 -9.19
N LYS A 744 -2.62 -26.17 -9.99
CA LYS A 744 -1.46 -26.97 -10.43
C LYS A 744 -0.15 -26.24 -10.14
N ASN A 745 0.92 -27.02 -10.07
CA ASN A 745 2.26 -26.52 -9.76
C ASN A 745 3.22 -26.48 -10.97
N ASN A 746 2.82 -26.99 -12.13
CA ASN A 746 3.61 -26.89 -13.37
C ASN A 746 3.48 -25.47 -13.94
N MET A 747 4.56 -24.92 -14.50
CA MET A 747 4.51 -23.63 -15.18
C MET A 747 3.76 -23.72 -16.52
N VAL A 748 3.07 -22.62 -16.87
CA VAL A 748 2.42 -22.45 -18.19
C VAL A 748 2.78 -21.17 -18.90
N SER A 749 3.26 -20.16 -18.17
CA SER A 749 3.70 -18.90 -18.77
C SER A 749 4.63 -18.18 -17.81
N TRP A 750 5.32 -17.15 -18.28
CA TRP A 750 5.88 -16.09 -17.46
C TRP A 750 5.72 -14.74 -18.17
N LEU A 751 5.66 -13.66 -17.39
CA LEU A 751 5.49 -12.29 -17.87
C LEU A 751 6.72 -11.47 -17.46
N ALA A 752 7.23 -10.66 -18.38
CA ALA A 752 8.28 -9.67 -18.14
C ALA A 752 7.80 -8.26 -18.45
N ALA A 753 8.14 -7.32 -17.58
CA ALA A 753 8.12 -5.89 -17.83
C ALA A 753 9.55 -5.40 -18.08
N ARG A 754 9.73 -4.59 -19.13
CA ARG A 754 11.03 -4.06 -19.56
C ARG A 754 11.30 -2.70 -18.93
N ASN A 755 12.49 -2.48 -18.36
CA ASN A 755 12.84 -1.25 -17.66
C ASN A 755 13.82 -0.34 -18.42
N ASP A 756 14.41 -0.79 -19.53
CA ASP A 756 15.54 -0.09 -20.15
C ASP A 756 15.19 0.63 -21.46
N GLY A 757 15.75 1.83 -21.61
CA GLY A 757 15.77 2.59 -22.86
C GLY A 757 14.38 2.87 -23.46
N SER A 758 14.27 2.73 -24.78
CA SER A 758 13.00 2.94 -25.50
C SER A 758 11.97 1.84 -25.28
N GLN A 759 12.33 0.78 -24.56
CA GLN A 759 11.50 -0.38 -24.30
C GLN A 759 10.83 -0.31 -22.93
N TYR A 760 11.19 0.70 -22.12
CA TYR A 760 10.59 0.97 -20.82
C TYR A 760 9.06 0.93 -20.87
N GLY A 761 8.45 0.13 -19.98
CA GLY A 761 7.01 -0.01 -19.86
C GLY A 761 6.35 -0.98 -20.84
N GLN A 762 7.11 -1.70 -21.65
CA GLN A 762 6.59 -2.78 -22.49
C GLN A 762 6.51 -4.10 -21.72
N TYR A 763 5.48 -4.88 -22.03
CA TYR A 763 5.22 -6.19 -21.42
C TYR A 763 5.33 -7.31 -22.46
N VAL A 764 5.96 -8.42 -22.09
CA VAL A 764 6.10 -9.61 -22.92
C VAL A 764 5.74 -10.86 -22.11
N SER A 765 4.75 -11.62 -22.58
CA SER A 765 4.33 -12.90 -22.03
C SER A 765 4.89 -14.04 -22.88
N TYR A 766 5.54 -14.99 -22.22
CA TYR A 766 6.08 -16.19 -22.87
C TYR A 766 5.27 -17.41 -22.44
N VAL A 767 4.47 -17.94 -23.37
CA VAL A 767 3.58 -19.09 -23.15
C VAL A 767 4.34 -20.38 -23.40
N LEU A 768 4.16 -21.34 -22.50
CA LEU A 768 4.80 -22.65 -22.55
C LEU A 768 3.91 -23.70 -23.24
N PRO A 769 4.48 -24.76 -23.82
CA PRO A 769 3.71 -25.81 -24.49
C PRO A 769 2.77 -26.55 -23.53
N LYS A 770 1.51 -26.75 -23.96
CA LYS A 770 0.48 -27.45 -23.17
C LYS A 770 0.67 -28.98 -23.13
N ASP A 771 1.50 -29.53 -24.01
CA ASP A 771 1.82 -30.96 -24.14
C ASP A 771 3.08 -31.38 -23.38
N LYS A 772 3.74 -30.44 -22.69
CA LYS A 772 4.95 -30.67 -21.89
C LYS A 772 4.71 -30.31 -20.44
N VAL A 773 5.43 -31.00 -19.55
CA VAL A 773 5.47 -30.67 -18.13
C VAL A 773 6.73 -29.85 -17.88
N ILE A 774 6.54 -28.56 -17.58
CA ILE A 774 7.61 -27.67 -17.14
C ILE A 774 7.42 -27.47 -15.64
N PHE A 775 8.44 -27.77 -14.84
CA PHE A 775 8.31 -27.63 -13.39
C PHE A 775 8.07 -26.17 -12.99
N GLY A 776 7.19 -25.95 -12.00
CA GLY A 776 7.05 -24.63 -11.38
C GLY A 776 7.82 -24.50 -10.08
N PRO A 777 7.87 -23.26 -9.52
CA PRO A 777 8.64 -22.95 -8.32
C PRO A 777 8.39 -23.93 -7.17
N GLN A 778 7.11 -24.22 -6.85
CA GLN A 778 6.78 -25.13 -5.76
C GLN A 778 7.31 -26.56 -5.98
N GLN A 779 7.31 -27.05 -7.22
CA GLN A 779 7.81 -28.40 -7.52
C GLN A 779 9.32 -28.47 -7.38
N VAL A 780 10.02 -27.44 -7.84
CA VAL A 780 11.48 -27.36 -7.69
C VAL A 780 11.84 -27.25 -6.21
N ALA A 781 11.17 -26.39 -5.44
CA ALA A 781 11.35 -26.32 -3.98
C ALA A 781 11.15 -27.69 -3.30
N ASN A 782 10.11 -28.45 -3.70
CA ASN A 782 9.88 -29.79 -3.18
C ASN A 782 11.01 -30.76 -3.56
N ARG A 783 11.53 -30.71 -4.79
CA ARG A 783 12.65 -31.54 -5.25
C ARG A 783 13.94 -31.23 -4.48
N ILE A 784 14.19 -29.94 -4.23
CA ILE A 784 15.31 -29.47 -3.40
C ILE A 784 15.20 -30.07 -1.99
N ASN A 785 14.03 -29.94 -1.35
CA ASN A 785 13.80 -30.45 0.00
C ASN A 785 13.79 -31.99 0.10
N GLN A 786 13.53 -32.70 -1.00
CA GLN A 786 13.59 -34.16 -1.10
C GLN A 786 15.00 -34.70 -1.40
N ASN A 787 15.93 -33.85 -1.85
CA ASN A 787 17.29 -34.26 -2.11
C ASN A 787 17.97 -34.69 -0.80
N THR A 788 18.48 -35.92 -0.75
CA THR A 788 19.02 -36.52 0.48
C THR A 788 20.22 -35.76 1.03
N THR A 789 21.07 -35.21 0.18
CA THR A 789 22.25 -34.44 0.59
C THR A 789 21.85 -33.08 1.16
N ILE A 790 20.96 -32.37 0.48
CA ILE A 790 20.45 -31.07 0.93
C ILE A 790 19.67 -31.22 2.24
N SER A 791 18.78 -32.20 2.32
CA SER A 791 17.97 -32.47 3.51
C SER A 791 18.81 -32.83 4.74
N ALA A 792 19.87 -33.64 4.55
CA ALA A 792 20.82 -33.96 5.62
C ALA A 792 21.57 -32.71 6.10
N ASP A 793 22.10 -31.91 5.17
CA ASP A 793 22.78 -30.65 5.49
C ASP A 793 21.84 -29.67 6.20
N PHE A 794 20.62 -29.48 5.73
CA PHE A 794 19.63 -28.60 6.38
C PHE A 794 19.31 -29.05 7.80
N THR A 795 19.20 -30.37 8.02
CA THR A 795 18.99 -30.95 9.34
C THR A 795 20.19 -30.71 10.26
N LEU A 796 21.42 -30.76 9.73
CA LEU A 796 22.66 -30.51 10.49
C LEU A 796 22.88 -29.01 10.77
N PHE A 797 22.64 -28.15 9.79
CA PHE A 797 22.72 -26.71 9.92
C PHE A 797 21.64 -26.13 10.85
N SER A 798 20.52 -26.83 11.00
CA SER A 798 19.42 -26.41 11.90
C SER A 798 19.52 -27.03 13.31
N GLN A 799 20.73 -27.29 13.81
CA GLN A 799 20.97 -27.83 15.15
C GLN A 799 21.53 -26.78 16.11
N ALA A 800 21.30 -27.01 17.41
CA ALA A 800 22.10 -26.46 18.51
C ALA A 800 22.40 -24.94 18.49
N GLY A 801 21.48 -24.11 17.99
CA GLY A 801 21.58 -22.65 18.06
C GLY A 801 21.66 -21.93 16.71
N SER A 802 21.72 -22.65 15.59
CA SER A 802 21.60 -22.10 14.24
C SER A 802 20.31 -22.50 13.53
N GLU A 803 19.94 -21.73 12.52
CA GLU A 803 18.76 -21.91 11.69
C GLU A 803 19.10 -21.67 10.22
N VAL A 804 18.59 -22.55 9.35
CA VAL A 804 18.68 -22.40 7.90
C VAL A 804 17.57 -21.50 7.40
N GLN A 805 17.97 -20.50 6.63
CA GLN A 805 17.05 -19.63 5.89
C GLN A 805 17.24 -19.87 4.40
N GLN A 806 16.17 -20.29 3.73
CA GLN A 806 16.15 -20.39 2.27
C GLN A 806 15.81 -19.01 1.69
N GLY A 807 16.51 -18.65 0.62
CA GLY A 807 16.21 -17.45 -0.14
C GLY A 807 14.98 -17.60 -1.02
N ASN A 808 14.68 -16.53 -1.76
CA ASN A 808 13.67 -16.51 -2.79
C ASN A 808 14.11 -17.40 -3.96
N LEU A 809 13.26 -18.35 -4.33
CA LEU A 809 13.47 -19.19 -5.51
C LEU A 809 13.23 -18.37 -6.79
N LEU A 810 14.31 -18.02 -7.49
CA LEU A 810 14.27 -17.27 -8.73
C LEU A 810 14.18 -18.23 -9.92
N VAL A 811 13.35 -17.90 -10.91
CA VAL A 811 13.18 -18.67 -12.15
C VAL A 811 13.67 -17.82 -13.32
N VAL A 812 14.84 -18.16 -13.84
CA VAL A 812 15.51 -17.36 -14.88
C VAL A 812 15.58 -18.18 -16.18
N PRO A 813 14.98 -17.72 -17.29
CA PRO A 813 15.11 -18.40 -18.57
C PRO A 813 16.52 -18.24 -19.14
N ILE A 814 17.16 -19.34 -19.54
CA ILE A 814 18.49 -19.34 -20.17
C ILE A 814 18.44 -20.27 -21.39
N GLY A 815 18.80 -19.75 -22.57
CA GLY A 815 18.68 -20.49 -23.82
C GLY A 815 17.23 -20.94 -24.07
N ASN A 816 16.99 -22.25 -24.10
CA ASN A 816 15.65 -22.85 -24.19
C ASN A 816 15.32 -23.71 -22.94
N SER A 817 15.86 -23.31 -21.78
CA SER A 817 15.70 -23.96 -20.48
C SER A 817 15.36 -22.93 -19.39
N PHE A 818 15.06 -23.41 -18.18
CA PHE A 818 14.90 -22.60 -16.98
C PHE A 818 15.97 -22.98 -15.97
N LEU A 819 16.72 -21.97 -15.52
CA LEU A 819 17.57 -22.07 -14.34
C LEU A 819 16.76 -21.63 -13.12
N TYR A 820 16.58 -22.56 -12.19
CA TYR A 820 16.02 -22.26 -10.87
C TYR A 820 17.17 -22.02 -9.92
N PHE A 821 17.16 -20.88 -9.23
CA PHE A 821 18.23 -20.47 -8.35
C PHE A 821 17.67 -20.19 -6.95
N GLU A 822 18.32 -20.74 -5.93
CA GLU A 822 17.96 -20.52 -4.53
C GLU A 822 19.23 -20.41 -3.66
N PRO A 823 19.46 -19.27 -2.98
CA PRO A 823 20.56 -19.14 -2.03
C PRO A 823 20.15 -19.71 -0.67
N VAL A 824 21.12 -20.21 0.10
CA VAL A 824 20.91 -20.72 1.45
C VAL A 824 21.79 -19.98 2.44
N TYR A 825 21.14 -19.35 3.41
CA TYR A 825 21.79 -18.62 4.49
C TYR A 825 21.77 -19.44 5.77
N LEU A 826 22.83 -19.28 6.57
CA LEU A 826 22.89 -19.79 7.93
C LEU A 826 22.96 -18.59 8.88
N ARG A 827 22.11 -18.61 9.92
CA ARG A 827 22.15 -17.62 10.99
C ARG A 827 22.07 -18.29 12.36
N ALA A 828 22.63 -17.66 13.38
CA ALA A 828 22.30 -18.01 14.76
C ALA A 828 20.83 -17.65 15.08
N LYS A 829 20.24 -18.35 16.05
CA LYS A 829 18.86 -18.10 16.53
C LYS A 829 18.74 -16.84 17.39
N GLU A 830 19.86 -16.20 17.70
CA GLU A 830 19.90 -14.94 18.43
C GLU A 830 19.49 -13.76 17.54
N SER A 831 18.99 -12.70 18.18
CA SER A 831 18.46 -11.51 17.48
C SER A 831 19.53 -10.67 16.76
N SER A 832 20.81 -10.86 17.08
CA SER A 832 21.95 -10.16 16.45
C SER A 832 22.79 -11.08 15.55
N ALA A 833 22.21 -12.15 15.03
CA ALA A 833 22.92 -13.09 14.16
C ALA A 833 23.16 -12.48 12.77
N LEU A 834 24.36 -12.62 12.24
CA LEU A 834 24.69 -12.22 10.88
C LEU A 834 24.35 -13.37 9.92
N PRO A 835 23.43 -13.20 8.96
CA PRO A 835 23.15 -14.24 7.97
C PRO A 835 24.33 -14.40 7.01
N GLU A 836 24.86 -15.62 6.92
CA GLU A 836 25.99 -15.92 6.05
C GLU A 836 25.54 -16.82 4.90
N LEU A 837 25.90 -16.46 3.66
CA LEU A 837 25.65 -17.33 2.51
C LEU A 837 26.53 -18.58 2.63
N LYS A 838 25.91 -19.75 2.80
CA LYS A 838 26.64 -21.03 2.96
C LYS A 838 26.57 -21.94 1.76
N ARG A 839 25.47 -21.89 1.00
CA ARG A 839 25.25 -22.75 -0.16
C ARG A 839 24.46 -22.02 -1.24
N VAL A 840 24.67 -22.49 -2.47
CA VAL A 840 23.92 -22.11 -3.66
C VAL A 840 23.30 -23.39 -4.22
N ILE A 841 21.99 -23.35 -4.44
CA ILE A 841 21.24 -24.42 -5.07
C ILE A 841 20.87 -23.94 -6.48
N LEU A 842 21.18 -24.78 -7.46
CA LEU A 842 20.68 -24.62 -8.82
C LEU A 842 19.87 -25.84 -9.20
N ALA A 843 18.81 -25.66 -9.96
CA ALA A 843 18.09 -26.76 -10.56
C ALA A 843 17.67 -26.43 -11.98
N ASP A 844 17.41 -27.47 -12.76
CA ASP A 844 16.73 -27.39 -14.05
C ASP A 844 15.63 -28.46 -14.12
N GLN A 845 15.19 -28.82 -15.34
CA GLN A 845 14.17 -29.84 -15.54
C GLN A 845 14.63 -31.26 -15.15
N THR A 846 15.92 -31.54 -14.99
CA THR A 846 16.43 -32.90 -14.72
C THR A 846 17.21 -33.00 -13.43
N ASP A 847 18.07 -32.04 -13.13
CA ASP A 847 19.09 -32.14 -12.10
C ASP A 847 18.99 -31.03 -11.04
N VAL A 848 19.55 -31.32 -9.87
CA VAL A 848 19.70 -30.36 -8.77
C VAL A 848 21.17 -30.35 -8.37
N ALA A 849 21.81 -29.19 -8.53
CA ALA A 849 23.16 -28.92 -8.07
C ALA A 849 23.14 -28.20 -6.73
N TYR A 850 24.14 -28.50 -5.90
CA TYR A 850 24.25 -27.99 -4.54
C TYR A 850 25.72 -27.82 -4.19
N ALA A 851 26.18 -26.57 -4.14
CA ALA A 851 27.58 -26.23 -3.94
C ALA A 851 27.74 -25.03 -3.00
N THR A 852 28.99 -24.73 -2.64
CA THR A 852 29.35 -23.55 -1.83
C THR A 852 29.47 -22.27 -2.67
N THR A 853 29.62 -22.39 -3.99
CA THR A 853 29.75 -21.25 -4.91
C THR A 853 28.84 -21.43 -6.12
N LEU A 854 28.42 -20.30 -6.72
CA LEU A 854 27.62 -20.30 -7.93
C LEU A 854 28.32 -21.02 -9.10
N ASP A 855 29.60 -20.74 -9.33
CA ASP A 855 30.41 -21.42 -10.36
C ASP A 855 30.51 -22.94 -10.13
N GLY A 856 30.65 -23.38 -8.87
CA GLY A 856 30.63 -24.79 -8.51
C GLY A 856 29.29 -25.45 -8.81
N ALA A 857 28.19 -24.79 -8.47
CA ALA A 857 26.84 -25.29 -8.73
C ALA A 857 26.56 -25.36 -10.24
N ILE A 858 26.99 -24.36 -11.02
CA ILE A 858 26.87 -24.37 -12.49
C ILE A 858 27.61 -25.56 -13.08
N LYS A 859 28.88 -25.76 -12.70
CA LYS A 859 29.70 -26.86 -13.22
C LYS A 859 29.09 -28.22 -12.91
N GLN A 860 28.50 -28.37 -11.71
CA GLN A 860 27.77 -29.57 -11.31
C GLN A 860 26.49 -29.76 -12.15
N LEU A 861 25.73 -28.69 -12.40
CA LEU A 861 24.47 -28.74 -13.14
C LEU A 861 24.68 -29.12 -14.62
N VAL A 862 25.64 -28.49 -15.30
CA VAL A 862 25.88 -28.73 -16.74
C VAL A 862 26.83 -29.91 -17.03
N GLY A 863 27.17 -30.71 -16.02
CA GLY A 863 27.96 -31.94 -16.18
C GLY A 863 29.45 -31.74 -16.51
N THR A 864 29.99 -30.52 -16.35
CA THR A 864 31.44 -30.24 -16.52
C THR A 864 32.27 -30.42 -15.24
N ALA A 865 31.61 -30.66 -14.11
CA ALA A 865 32.29 -31.03 -12.89
C ALA A 865 32.78 -32.48 -13.00
N THR A 866 34.09 -32.68 -13.16
CA THR A 866 34.72 -33.82 -12.49
C THR A 866 34.28 -33.75 -11.04
N ALA A 867 33.63 -34.81 -10.54
CA ALA A 867 33.34 -34.94 -9.13
C ALA A 867 34.58 -34.48 -8.34
N PRO A 868 34.43 -33.69 -7.25
CA PRO A 868 35.55 -33.50 -6.35
C PRO A 868 36.10 -34.91 -6.08
N PRO A 869 37.43 -35.14 -6.13
CA PRO A 869 37.92 -36.43 -5.78
C PRO A 869 37.34 -36.69 -4.39
N LEU A 870 36.49 -37.71 -4.27
CA LEU A 870 36.40 -38.45 -3.02
C LEU A 870 37.86 -38.57 -2.58
N PRO A 871 38.24 -38.20 -1.34
CA PRO A 871 39.59 -38.44 -0.90
C PRO A 871 39.89 -39.90 -1.28
N ASN A 872 40.80 -40.07 -2.24
CA ASN A 872 41.20 -41.36 -2.76
C ASN A 872 41.96 -42.03 -1.62
N GLN A 873 41.23 -42.47 -0.60
CA GLN A 873 41.55 -43.75 -0.01
C GLN A 873 40.89 -44.76 -0.93
N PRO A 874 41.66 -45.64 -1.60
CA PRO A 874 41.06 -46.77 -2.26
C PRO A 874 40.14 -47.46 -1.24
N PRO A 875 38.93 -47.91 -1.62
CA PRO A 875 38.15 -48.74 -0.72
C PRO A 875 39.06 -49.88 -0.29
N THR A 876 39.28 -50.03 1.02
CA THR A 876 39.95 -51.21 1.55
C THR A 876 39.11 -52.39 1.08
N VAL A 877 39.58 -53.09 0.04
CA VAL A 877 38.89 -54.26 -0.48
C VAL A 877 38.94 -55.28 0.64
N ILE A 878 37.83 -55.41 1.38
CA ILE A 878 37.68 -56.43 2.41
C ILE A 878 37.62 -57.76 1.67
N THR A 879 38.77 -58.42 1.53
CA THR A 879 38.84 -59.75 0.94
C THR A 879 38.11 -60.76 1.83
N PRO A 880 37.64 -61.92 1.32
CA PRO A 880 37.06 -62.97 2.15
C PRO A 880 37.95 -63.39 3.33
N ALA A 881 39.27 -63.26 3.19
CA ALA A 881 40.23 -63.50 4.27
C ALA A 881 40.14 -62.45 5.39
N VAL A 882 39.94 -61.17 5.06
CA VAL A 882 39.75 -60.09 6.05
C VAL A 882 38.39 -60.22 6.75
N VAL A 883 37.34 -60.65 6.05
CA VAL A 883 36.04 -60.95 6.69
C VAL A 883 36.16 -62.10 7.69
N ALA A 884 36.90 -63.16 7.34
CA ALA A 884 37.17 -64.27 8.26
C ALA A 884 37.96 -63.81 9.48
N GLN A 885 38.95 -62.94 9.30
CA GLN A 885 39.74 -62.37 10.39
C GLN A 885 38.92 -61.45 11.31
N ILE A 886 38.02 -60.63 10.75
CA ILE A 886 37.09 -59.81 11.53
C ILE A 886 36.14 -60.70 12.34
N THR A 887 35.61 -61.76 11.75
CA THR A 887 34.69 -62.69 12.42
C THR A 887 35.38 -63.42 13.58
N ASP A 888 36.63 -63.81 13.39
CA ASP A 888 37.45 -64.43 14.44
C ASP A 888 37.73 -63.46 15.59
N LEU A 889 38.14 -62.23 15.29
CA LEU A 889 38.38 -61.20 16.30
C LEU A 889 37.10 -60.83 17.07
N VAL A 890 35.94 -60.77 16.41
CA VAL A 890 34.65 -60.57 17.10
C VAL A 890 34.32 -61.75 18.02
N THR A 891 34.64 -62.98 17.61
CA THR A 891 34.44 -64.17 18.43
C THR A 891 35.35 -64.15 19.68
N GLN A 892 36.62 -63.78 19.49
CA GLN A 892 37.58 -63.63 20.59
C GLN A 892 37.18 -62.50 21.55
N ALA A 893 36.76 -61.34 21.03
CA ALA A 893 36.28 -60.22 21.84
C ALA A 893 35.10 -60.63 22.72
N ASN A 894 34.13 -61.37 22.18
CA ASN A 894 32.98 -61.86 22.94
C ASN A 894 33.37 -62.89 24.00
N LEU A 895 34.36 -63.76 23.73
CA LEU A 895 34.91 -64.71 24.70
C LEU A 895 35.55 -63.98 25.90
N HIS A 896 36.44 -63.03 25.63
CA HIS A 896 37.11 -62.23 26.66
C HIS A 896 36.12 -61.33 27.42
N TYR A 897 35.14 -60.74 26.74
CA TYR A 897 34.08 -59.95 27.39
C TYR A 897 33.23 -60.81 28.33
N LYS A 898 32.88 -62.03 27.92
CA LYS A 898 32.14 -62.99 28.76
C LYS A 898 32.97 -63.43 29.96
N ALA A 899 34.25 -63.76 29.76
CA ALA A 899 35.18 -64.13 30.84
C ALA A 899 35.37 -62.99 31.85
N ALA A 900 35.49 -61.75 31.37
CA ALA A 900 35.51 -60.55 32.22
C ALA A 900 34.20 -60.47 33.04
N TYR A 901 33.05 -60.59 32.39
CA TYR A 901 31.76 -60.48 33.06
C TYR A 901 31.53 -61.59 34.10
N ASP A 902 31.98 -62.81 33.84
CA ASP A 902 31.92 -63.93 34.78
C ASP A 902 32.94 -63.81 35.93
N ALA A 903 34.09 -63.14 35.71
CA ALA A 903 35.03 -62.75 36.77
C ALA A 903 34.43 -61.64 37.67
N LEU A 904 33.77 -60.66 37.06
CA LEU A 904 33.07 -59.57 37.77
C LEU A 904 31.98 -60.12 38.69
N LYS A 905 31.18 -61.09 38.21
CA LYS A 905 30.14 -61.77 39.02
C LYS A 905 30.70 -62.50 40.24
N ARG A 906 31.95 -62.97 40.17
CA ARG A 906 32.63 -63.68 41.27
C ARG A 906 33.46 -62.75 42.15
N GLY A 907 33.44 -61.44 41.89
CA GLY A 907 34.20 -60.44 42.65
C GLY A 907 35.71 -60.42 42.36
N ASP A 908 36.17 -61.10 41.31
CA ASP A 908 37.57 -61.14 40.91
C ASP A 908 37.90 -59.98 39.97
N LEU A 909 38.16 -58.82 40.58
CA LEU A 909 38.43 -57.56 39.87
C LEU A 909 39.75 -57.58 39.08
N THR A 910 40.72 -58.39 39.50
CA THR A 910 42.03 -58.52 38.83
C THR A 910 41.86 -59.25 37.50
N THR A 911 41.14 -60.38 37.50
CA THR A 911 40.83 -61.11 36.26
C THR A 911 39.90 -60.29 35.37
N PHE A 912 38.90 -59.60 35.92
CA PHE A 912 38.06 -58.67 35.14
C PHE A 912 38.87 -57.61 34.40
N SER A 913 39.78 -56.92 35.10
CA SER A 913 40.61 -55.89 34.48
C SER A 913 41.52 -56.44 33.39
N THR A 914 42.05 -57.65 33.58
CA THR A 914 42.93 -58.31 32.60
C THR A 914 42.17 -58.69 31.33
N GLU A 915 41.00 -59.32 31.49
CA GLU A 915 40.15 -59.73 30.38
C GLU A 915 39.58 -58.53 29.60
N MET A 916 39.16 -57.46 30.30
CA MET A 916 38.73 -56.21 29.65
C MET A 916 39.88 -55.50 28.90
N GLY A 917 41.11 -55.63 29.41
CA GLY A 917 42.30 -55.16 28.69
C GLY A 917 42.47 -55.88 27.34
N GLN A 918 42.26 -57.19 27.30
CA GLN A 918 42.31 -57.98 26.06
C GLN A 918 41.20 -57.59 25.09
N VAL A 919 39.97 -57.35 25.57
CA VAL A 919 38.88 -56.81 24.73
C VAL A 919 39.29 -55.49 24.09
N GLY A 920 39.91 -54.58 24.86
CA GLY A 920 40.41 -53.31 24.35
C GLY A 920 41.43 -53.46 23.21
N VAL A 921 42.38 -54.40 23.35
CA VAL A 921 43.38 -54.70 22.31
C VAL A 921 42.71 -55.26 21.04
N ILE A 922 41.76 -56.17 21.19
CA ILE A 922 41.04 -56.77 20.05
C ILE A 922 40.19 -55.73 19.32
N LEU A 923 39.55 -54.81 20.04
CA LEU A 923 38.80 -53.71 19.44
C LEU A 923 39.70 -52.76 18.65
N GLN A 924 40.92 -52.50 19.12
CA GLN A 924 41.91 -51.73 18.34
C GLN A 924 42.33 -52.47 17.06
N GLN A 925 42.51 -53.78 17.12
CA GLN A 925 42.79 -54.61 15.93
C GLN A 925 41.62 -54.58 14.94
N LEU A 926 40.37 -54.65 15.42
CA LEU A 926 39.17 -54.50 14.60
C LEU A 926 39.06 -53.11 13.96
N GLN A 927 39.40 -52.04 14.70
CA GLN A 927 39.44 -50.68 14.16
C GLN A 927 40.51 -50.54 13.07
N ALA A 928 41.70 -51.13 13.28
CA ALA A 928 42.77 -51.14 12.28
C ALA A 928 42.37 -51.88 10.99
N LEU A 929 41.54 -52.94 11.08
CA LEU A 929 41.05 -53.70 9.94
C LEU A 929 39.85 -53.07 9.22
N THR A 930 39.04 -52.26 9.92
CA THR A 930 37.81 -51.64 9.39
C THR A 930 37.95 -50.17 9.01
N GLY A 931 39.11 -49.56 9.27
CA GLY A 931 39.48 -48.24 8.75
C GLY A 931 38.82 -47.05 9.46
N THR A 932 38.23 -47.23 10.65
CA THR A 932 37.71 -46.11 11.44
C THR A 932 38.82 -45.45 12.25
N SER A 933 38.98 -44.14 12.10
CA SER A 933 40.05 -43.32 12.69
C SER A 933 40.11 -43.42 14.22
N SER A 934 41.34 -43.52 14.75
CA SER A 934 41.66 -43.60 16.18
C SER A 934 41.13 -42.41 16.99
N ILE A 935 40.39 -42.68 18.07
CA ILE A 935 40.13 -41.70 19.13
C ILE A 935 41.36 -41.68 20.04
N SER A 936 42.03 -40.53 20.16
CA SER A 936 43.17 -40.34 21.08
C SER A 936 42.77 -40.66 22.54
N PRO A 937 43.58 -41.39 23.32
CA PRO A 937 43.30 -41.61 24.73
C PRO A 937 43.44 -40.31 25.54
N SER A 938 42.44 -40.04 26.37
CA SER A 938 42.40 -38.94 27.33
C SER A 938 43.56 -39.05 28.35
N PRO A 939 44.20 -37.94 28.77
CA PRO A 939 45.32 -37.99 29.70
C PRO A 939 44.89 -38.49 31.09
N SER A 940 45.68 -39.38 31.69
CA SER A 940 45.48 -39.92 33.03
C SER A 940 45.46 -38.82 34.11
N PRO A 941 44.63 -38.95 35.17
CA PRO A 941 44.61 -37.98 36.26
C PRO A 941 45.89 -38.06 37.09
N LYS A 942 46.56 -36.91 37.29
CA LYS A 942 47.65 -36.77 38.26
C LYS A 942 47.11 -36.87 39.69
N ALA A 943 47.81 -37.62 40.53
CA ALA A 943 47.55 -37.71 41.97
C ALA A 943 47.77 -36.37 42.68
N SER A 944 46.82 -35.98 43.53
CA SER A 944 46.97 -34.89 44.50
C SER A 944 48.05 -35.22 45.53
N PRO A 945 48.92 -34.27 45.91
CA PRO A 945 49.71 -34.38 47.12
C PRO A 945 48.91 -33.85 48.33
N SER A 946 48.99 -34.54 49.46
CA SER A 946 48.62 -34.06 50.81
C SER A 946 49.66 -34.61 51.78
N PRO A 947 49.96 -33.93 52.90
CA PRO A 947 49.22 -32.83 53.54
C PRO A 947 49.76 -31.43 53.26
#